data_AF-A0A172TFK5-F1
#
_entry.id   AF-A0A172TFK5-F1
#
_cell.length_a   1.000
_cell.length_b   1.000
_cell.length_c   1.000
_cell.angle_alpha   90.00
_cell.angle_beta   90.00
_cell.angle_gamma   90.00
#
_symmetry.space_group_name_H-M   'P 1'
#
loop_
_entity.id
_entity.type
_entity.pdbx_description
1 polymer ?
#
loop_
_entity_poly.entity_id
_entity_poly.type
_entity_poly.pdbx_seq_one_letter_code
_entity_poly.pdbx_strand_id
1 'polypeptide(L)'
;MKPVIFENTQVVLTLAPNSQSFIDYTVRSSGRTFTLGAPTAEIDGHTVKLQPSSFRVAAEPRRLRGGSTEYAAEAAVTVNGAELLLTLKVRLTDDNPVVRFQYALSSNEPLRLTKTQGRDELTYFTLSHAELPQAKEIRFSEFIDMVHSYCLSELPLRERDYAHGRSVMGPMLTGADDTHAFLTAYEHGSQVPDAFIEFRLQPGRGVALAAAKGNYLHGQPLHRPGHAGSAAFETVWFQLAAVEGNEDQLAEQYRSFVLHGMSENTESRKPYIFYNTWNLQERTKHWYKGKFLDAMNQERVLAEIDSAHRMGVEVFVIDAGWFEKTGDWRVNRERFPDGLKSIKAKLDGYGMKMGLWFEPTSAALSSSMAHKHHNEVMGRGGTKVDPRPVWETEESYYMCLVSDYADSFADELIRLVKEVGVTYFKWDWIAQYGCDDPTHAHGDDTHTQEERAHHYAFMMGRYMSRIVDKLCAACPEAIVDFDVTEGERYVGLGFLSSGKYFLINNGPYYQNYDLPGDLNDGNGNIFFYPGPARGWITRTPLNLDKWIPSVLYLTHYYPDQPSSHQLISLATLILGHNGVWGDLSTVSDEGLDNMNFILDKYKKVRDDITSATLKLTGTVGGSPEIYEKINADTGRGVVSLFAGSPGTYSYITERPVSPIRYASEGVTVTYDQDGYARIDAEFREMGAHLVFFGVE
;
A
#
# COMPACT_ATOMS: atom_id res chain seq x y z
N MET A 1 19.25 10.81 -35.93
CA MET A 1 19.08 11.71 -34.77
C MET A 1 19.78 11.09 -33.57
N LYS A 2 20.26 11.88 -32.60
CA LYS A 2 20.88 11.34 -31.39
C LYS A 2 19.78 10.72 -30.50
N PRO A 3 20.04 9.59 -29.80
CA PRO A 3 19.09 9.04 -28.85
C PRO A 3 18.87 10.00 -27.67
N VAL A 4 17.68 9.94 -27.07
CA VAL A 4 17.42 10.62 -25.78
C VAL A 4 17.86 9.69 -24.66
N ILE A 5 18.60 10.22 -23.69
CA ILE A 5 19.17 9.45 -22.59
C ILE A 5 18.73 10.09 -21.28
N PHE A 6 18.25 9.27 -20.35
CA PHE A 6 18.01 9.63 -18.96
C PHE A 6 18.84 8.71 -18.07
N GLU A 7 19.49 9.24 -17.04
CA GLU A 7 20.43 8.45 -16.26
C GLU A 7 20.55 8.93 -14.81
N ASN A 8 20.99 8.03 -13.94
CA ASN A 8 21.36 8.29 -12.54
C ASN A 8 22.71 7.59 -12.23
N THR A 9 23.05 7.35 -10.96
CA THR A 9 24.31 6.68 -10.57
C THR A 9 24.36 5.18 -10.90
N GLN A 10 23.20 4.52 -11.06
CA GLN A 10 23.08 3.06 -11.21
C GLN A 10 22.68 2.63 -12.63
N VAL A 11 21.92 3.46 -13.34
CA VAL A 11 21.27 3.07 -14.61
C VAL A 11 21.34 4.15 -15.69
N VAL A 12 21.30 3.69 -16.93
CA VAL A 12 21.13 4.51 -18.14
C VAL A 12 19.90 4.00 -18.88
N LEU A 13 18.91 4.87 -19.07
CA LEU A 13 17.72 4.63 -19.88
C LEU A 13 17.89 5.32 -21.23
N THR A 14 18.00 4.55 -22.31
CA THR A 14 18.15 5.08 -23.66
C THR A 14 16.87 4.88 -24.46
N LEU A 15 16.34 5.98 -25.00
CA LEU A 15 15.23 5.96 -25.96
C LEU A 15 15.81 5.90 -27.37
N ALA A 16 16.05 4.68 -27.86
CA ALA A 16 16.65 4.41 -29.16
C ALA A 16 15.67 3.64 -30.06
N PRO A 17 14.59 4.27 -30.54
CA PRO A 17 13.58 3.57 -31.31
C PRO A 17 14.19 3.05 -32.63
N ASN A 18 14.37 1.74 -32.71
CA ASN A 18 14.69 1.01 -33.92
C ASN A 18 13.72 -0.18 -34.06
N SER A 19 13.92 -1.07 -35.03
CA SER A 19 12.98 -2.17 -35.26
C SER A 19 12.85 -3.14 -34.08
N GLN A 20 13.86 -3.22 -33.21
CA GLN A 20 13.97 -4.17 -32.10
C GLN A 20 13.96 -3.53 -30.71
N SER A 21 14.36 -2.26 -30.58
CA SER A 21 14.39 -1.53 -29.31
C SER A 21 13.49 -0.30 -29.32
N PHE A 22 12.81 -0.07 -28.20
CA PHE A 22 12.06 1.14 -27.92
C PHE A 22 12.60 1.84 -26.67
N ILE A 23 12.81 1.10 -25.58
CA ILE A 23 13.52 1.53 -24.38
C ILE A 23 14.62 0.52 -24.08
N ASP A 24 15.86 0.98 -23.94
CA ASP A 24 16.98 0.20 -23.44
C ASP A 24 17.30 0.62 -22.00
N TYR A 25 17.10 -0.29 -21.04
CA TYR A 25 17.53 -0.13 -19.66
C TYR A 25 18.92 -0.75 -19.52
N THR A 26 19.93 0.02 -19.10
CA THR A 26 21.31 -0.48 -18.95
C THR A 26 21.78 -0.32 -17.51
N VAL A 27 22.25 -1.42 -16.91
CA VAL A 27 22.92 -1.42 -15.60
C VAL A 27 24.33 -0.88 -15.79
N ARG A 28 24.71 0.17 -15.04
CA ARG A 28 26.01 0.83 -15.23
C ARG A 28 27.19 -0.04 -14.81
N SER A 29 27.07 -0.79 -13.71
CA SER A 29 28.18 -1.56 -13.15
C SER A 29 28.68 -2.64 -14.12
N SER A 30 27.75 -3.32 -14.80
CA SER A 30 28.05 -4.44 -15.69
C SER A 30 27.94 -4.10 -17.18
N GLY A 31 27.24 -3.00 -17.53
CA GLY A 31 26.89 -2.67 -18.91
C GLY A 31 25.79 -3.56 -19.49
N ARG A 32 25.13 -4.42 -18.70
CA ARG A 32 24.05 -5.28 -19.18
C ARG A 32 22.82 -4.46 -19.56
N THR A 33 22.29 -4.69 -20.75
CA THR A 33 21.11 -4.01 -21.28
C THR A 33 19.90 -4.95 -21.36
N PHE A 34 18.76 -4.45 -20.89
CA PHE A 34 17.44 -5.06 -21.03
C PHE A 34 16.59 -4.19 -21.96
N THR A 35 16.13 -4.77 -23.06
CA THR A 35 15.39 -4.05 -24.11
C THR A 35 13.90 -4.29 -24.00
N LEU A 36 13.13 -3.21 -24.06
CA LEU A 36 11.68 -3.21 -24.19
C LEU A 36 11.28 -2.90 -25.63
N GLY A 37 10.33 -3.65 -26.16
CA GLY A 37 9.65 -3.37 -27.42
C GLY A 37 8.56 -2.30 -27.27
N ALA A 38 8.25 -1.61 -28.38
CA ALA A 38 7.28 -0.53 -28.39
C ALA A 38 5.85 -0.98 -28.04
N PRO A 39 5.04 -0.11 -27.41
CA PRO A 39 3.64 -0.40 -27.16
C PRO A 39 2.84 -0.58 -28.44
N THR A 40 1.73 -1.31 -28.35
CA THR A 40 0.74 -1.44 -29.42
C THR A 40 -0.65 -1.12 -28.89
N ALA A 41 -1.45 -0.39 -29.65
CA ALA A 41 -2.83 -0.06 -29.28
C ALA A 41 -3.75 -0.19 -30.49
N GLU A 42 -5.01 -0.57 -30.29
CA GLU A 42 -6.04 -0.43 -31.33
C GLU A 42 -6.55 1.03 -31.36
N ILE A 43 -6.33 1.69 -32.49
CA ILE A 43 -6.75 3.08 -32.75
C ILE A 43 -7.60 3.10 -34.01
N ASP A 44 -8.82 3.63 -33.90
CA ASP A 44 -9.81 3.70 -34.98
C ASP A 44 -10.01 2.35 -35.71
N GLY A 45 -10.03 1.24 -34.94
CA GLY A 45 -10.22 -0.12 -35.42
C GLY A 45 -8.98 -0.78 -36.04
N HIS A 46 -7.81 -0.16 -35.95
CA HIS A 46 -6.55 -0.70 -36.46
C HIS A 46 -5.52 -0.88 -35.35
N THR A 47 -4.87 -2.03 -35.29
CA THR A 47 -3.71 -2.23 -34.39
C THR A 47 -2.52 -1.42 -34.86
N VAL A 48 -2.10 -0.45 -34.05
CA VAL A 48 -0.98 0.45 -34.31
C VAL A 48 0.18 0.08 -33.39
N LYS A 49 1.37 -0.14 -33.96
CA LYS A 49 2.61 -0.17 -33.19
C LYS A 49 3.11 1.26 -32.99
N LEU A 50 3.20 1.70 -31.73
CA LEU A 50 3.58 3.05 -31.33
C LEU A 50 5.11 3.22 -31.37
N GLN A 51 5.69 3.02 -32.54
CA GLN A 51 7.13 3.07 -32.80
C GLN A 51 7.48 4.36 -33.55
N PRO A 52 7.97 5.41 -32.87
CA PRO A 52 8.43 6.61 -33.55
C PRO A 52 9.79 6.40 -34.23
N SER A 53 10.22 7.34 -35.06
CA SER A 53 11.57 7.35 -35.63
C SER A 53 12.64 7.96 -34.70
N SER A 54 12.21 8.82 -33.77
CA SER A 54 13.06 9.46 -32.78
C SER A 54 12.24 10.12 -31.67
N PHE A 55 12.81 10.23 -30.48
CA PHE A 55 12.29 11.06 -29.39
C PHE A 55 12.99 12.42 -29.34
N ARG A 56 12.30 13.39 -28.74
CA ARG A 56 12.90 14.64 -28.24
C ARG A 56 12.55 14.84 -26.77
N VAL A 57 13.37 15.58 -26.04
CA VAL A 57 13.05 16.01 -24.67
C VAL A 57 11.86 16.97 -24.74
N ALA A 58 10.83 16.72 -23.94
CA ALA A 58 9.56 17.46 -23.95
C ALA A 58 9.53 18.61 -22.93
N ALA A 59 10.26 18.48 -21.83
CA ALA A 59 10.33 19.47 -20.76
C ALA A 59 11.66 19.37 -20.00
N GLU A 60 12.02 20.46 -19.32
CA GLU A 60 13.14 20.47 -18.38
C GLU A 60 12.92 19.47 -17.23
N PRO A 61 13.96 18.76 -16.76
CA PRO A 61 13.84 17.82 -15.65
C PRO A 61 13.31 18.50 -14.39
N ARG A 62 12.33 17.86 -13.73
CA ARG A 62 11.71 18.36 -12.50
C ARG A 62 12.20 17.55 -11.30
N ARG A 63 12.81 18.22 -10.32
CA ARG A 63 13.16 17.60 -9.05
C ARG A 63 11.90 17.40 -8.20
N LEU A 64 11.68 16.17 -7.75
CA LEU A 64 10.55 15.80 -6.90
C LEU A 64 10.95 15.80 -5.42
N ARG A 65 9.94 15.87 -4.54
CA ARG A 65 10.14 15.58 -3.12
C ARG A 65 10.45 14.09 -2.97
N GLY A 66 11.38 13.72 -2.08
CA GLY A 66 11.83 12.33 -1.91
C GLY A 66 13.07 11.94 -2.74
N GLY A 67 13.65 12.85 -3.51
CA GLY A 67 14.98 12.63 -4.12
C GLY A 67 14.96 12.02 -5.54
N SER A 68 13.79 11.97 -6.17
CA SER A 68 13.64 11.54 -7.57
C SER A 68 13.64 12.72 -8.53
N THR A 69 14.08 12.48 -9.77
CA THR A 69 14.02 13.45 -10.87
C THR A 69 13.07 12.93 -11.96
N GLU A 70 12.11 13.75 -12.35
CA GLU A 70 11.15 13.46 -13.41
C GLU A 70 11.61 14.07 -14.74
N TYR A 71 11.61 13.26 -15.78
CA TYR A 71 11.94 13.59 -17.15
C TYR A 71 10.73 13.34 -18.04
N ALA A 72 10.66 14.06 -19.16
CA ALA A 72 9.66 13.83 -20.20
C ALA A 72 10.32 13.80 -21.58
N ALA A 73 9.99 12.79 -22.37
CA ALA A 73 10.31 12.72 -23.79
C ALA A 73 9.03 12.57 -24.59
N GLU A 74 9.02 13.11 -25.80
CA GLU A 74 7.88 12.97 -26.70
C GLU A 74 8.31 12.62 -28.12
N ALA A 75 7.39 11.98 -28.84
CA ALA A 75 7.57 11.62 -30.23
C ALA A 75 6.23 11.60 -30.97
N ALA A 76 6.28 11.94 -32.26
CA ALA A 76 5.14 11.79 -33.15
C ALA A 76 5.11 10.38 -33.76
N VAL A 77 3.93 9.78 -33.80
CA VAL A 77 3.62 8.53 -34.48
C VAL A 77 2.52 8.81 -35.50
N THR A 78 2.70 8.41 -36.76
CA THR A 78 1.67 8.56 -37.77
C THR A 78 0.67 7.41 -37.68
N VAL A 79 -0.60 7.74 -37.51
CA VAL A 79 -1.71 6.78 -37.47
C VAL A 79 -2.72 7.17 -38.53
N ASN A 80 -2.86 6.36 -39.58
CA ASN A 80 -3.80 6.62 -40.69
C ASN A 80 -3.67 8.03 -41.30
N GLY A 81 -2.45 8.58 -41.34
CA GLY A 81 -2.17 9.93 -41.84
C GLY A 81 -2.35 11.06 -40.81
N ALA A 82 -2.90 10.77 -39.63
CA ALA A 82 -2.97 11.69 -38.49
C ALA A 82 -1.71 11.60 -37.61
N GLU A 83 -1.37 12.70 -36.95
CA GLU A 83 -0.26 12.75 -35.99
C GLU A 83 -0.76 12.44 -34.57
N LEU A 84 -0.28 11.32 -34.02
CA LEU A 84 -0.43 10.98 -32.61
C LEU A 84 0.85 11.37 -31.85
N LEU A 85 0.71 12.15 -30.79
CA LEU A 85 1.79 12.48 -29.86
C LEU A 85 1.86 11.43 -28.75
N LEU A 86 2.97 10.71 -28.70
CA LEU A 86 3.36 9.79 -27.62
C LEU A 86 4.32 10.53 -26.68
N THR A 87 3.92 10.67 -25.42
CA THR A 87 4.79 11.20 -24.36
C THR A 87 5.18 10.08 -23.40
N LEU A 88 6.46 9.98 -23.08
CA LEU A 88 7.01 9.10 -22.06
C LEU A 88 7.47 9.96 -20.87
N LYS A 89 6.82 9.78 -19.72
CA LYS A 89 7.28 10.35 -18.44
C LYS A 89 8.14 9.31 -17.73
N VAL A 90 9.29 9.72 -17.22
CA VAL A 90 10.26 8.84 -16.55
C VAL A 90 10.67 9.48 -15.22
N ARG A 91 10.72 8.70 -14.15
CA ARG A 91 11.25 9.09 -12.85
C ARG A 91 12.43 8.21 -12.48
N LEU A 92 13.54 8.84 -12.13
CA LEU A 92 14.77 8.18 -11.66
C LEU A 92 15.05 8.64 -10.23
N THR A 93 15.23 7.69 -9.32
CA THR A 93 15.72 7.96 -7.96
C THR A 93 17.24 8.07 -8.01
N ASP A 94 17.87 9.04 -7.33
CA ASP A 94 19.29 9.35 -7.56
C ASP A 94 20.26 8.17 -7.44
N ASP A 95 20.11 7.35 -6.39
CA ASP A 95 20.98 6.20 -6.11
C ASP A 95 20.19 4.91 -5.93
N ASN A 96 19.42 4.55 -6.95
CA ASN A 96 18.65 3.32 -6.96
C ASN A 96 18.45 2.84 -8.42
N PRO A 97 18.44 1.52 -8.69
CA PRO A 97 18.25 1.00 -10.04
C PRO A 97 16.82 1.12 -10.59
N VAL A 98 15.82 1.44 -9.75
CA VAL A 98 14.42 1.48 -10.22
C VAL A 98 14.16 2.66 -11.15
N VAL A 99 13.69 2.36 -12.36
CA VAL A 99 13.13 3.30 -13.34
C VAL A 99 11.61 3.19 -13.29
N ARG A 100 10.93 4.29 -12.98
CA ARG A 100 9.47 4.36 -13.01
C ARG A 100 9.03 5.16 -14.23
N PHE A 101 8.13 4.66 -15.07
CA PHE A 101 7.71 5.35 -16.31
C PHE A 101 6.23 5.17 -16.64
N GLN A 102 5.65 6.10 -17.40
CA GLN A 102 4.27 5.99 -17.90
C GLN A 102 4.16 6.59 -19.31
N TYR A 103 3.17 6.14 -20.07
CA TYR A 103 2.85 6.67 -21.38
C TYR A 103 1.68 7.65 -21.29
N ALA A 104 1.71 8.69 -22.12
CA ALA A 104 0.55 9.51 -22.45
C ALA A 104 0.37 9.61 -23.97
N LEU A 105 -0.88 9.48 -24.42
CA LEU A 105 -1.27 9.56 -25.83
C LEU A 105 -2.21 10.75 -26.04
N SER A 106 -1.93 11.56 -27.05
CA SER A 106 -2.78 12.69 -27.42
C SER A 106 -2.64 13.06 -28.89
N SER A 107 -3.67 13.68 -29.46
CA SER A 107 -3.78 14.03 -30.87
C SER A 107 -4.59 15.32 -31.01
N ASN A 108 -4.26 16.12 -32.02
CA ASN A 108 -5.13 17.22 -32.46
C ASN A 108 -6.23 16.71 -33.39
N GLU A 109 -6.00 15.57 -34.03
CA GLU A 109 -6.95 14.88 -34.88
C GLU A 109 -7.87 13.97 -34.03
N PRO A 110 -9.09 13.67 -34.48
CA PRO A 110 -10.11 12.96 -33.69
C PRO A 110 -9.86 11.44 -33.59
N LEU A 111 -8.62 11.03 -33.27
CA LEU A 111 -8.23 9.65 -33.04
C LEU A 111 -8.86 9.11 -31.76
N ARG A 112 -9.25 7.83 -31.77
CA ARG A 112 -9.85 7.15 -30.62
C ARG A 112 -9.18 5.81 -30.36
N LEU A 113 -8.98 5.49 -29.09
CA LEU A 113 -8.73 4.11 -28.68
C LEU A 113 -10.01 3.31 -28.89
N THR A 114 -9.91 2.15 -29.52
CA THR A 114 -11.07 1.30 -29.83
C THR A 114 -10.91 -0.11 -29.30
N LYS A 115 -12.03 -0.83 -29.24
CA LYS A 115 -12.14 -2.23 -28.84
C LYS A 115 -13.03 -2.98 -29.81
N THR A 116 -12.59 -3.17 -31.06
CA THR A 116 -13.44 -3.81 -32.09
C THR A 116 -13.82 -5.24 -31.73
N GLN A 117 -13.00 -5.93 -30.93
CA GLN A 117 -13.26 -7.27 -30.43
C GLN A 117 -13.95 -7.29 -29.05
N GLY A 118 -14.35 -6.14 -28.51
CA GLY A 118 -14.99 -6.03 -27.19
C GLY A 118 -14.07 -6.21 -26.00
N ARG A 119 -12.75 -6.17 -26.20
CA ARG A 119 -11.72 -6.26 -25.14
C ARG A 119 -10.62 -5.23 -25.35
N ASP A 120 -9.84 -4.97 -24.30
CA ASP A 120 -8.70 -4.06 -24.39
C ASP A 120 -7.61 -4.66 -25.31
N GLU A 121 -7.24 -3.92 -26.35
CA GLU A 121 -6.21 -4.28 -27.32
C GLU A 121 -5.00 -3.34 -27.15
N LEU A 122 -4.42 -3.38 -25.95
CA LEU A 122 -3.28 -2.55 -25.56
C LEU A 122 -2.17 -3.43 -24.96
N THR A 123 -0.99 -3.41 -25.59
CA THR A 123 0.25 -3.97 -25.02
C THR A 123 1.16 -2.80 -24.67
N TYR A 124 1.59 -2.73 -23.41
CA TYR A 124 2.39 -1.62 -22.88
C TYR A 124 3.86 -1.70 -23.30
N PHE A 125 4.40 -2.92 -23.32
CA PHE A 125 5.72 -3.23 -23.83
C PHE A 125 5.88 -4.75 -23.91
N THR A 126 6.90 -5.17 -24.67
CA THR A 126 7.38 -6.56 -24.70
C THR A 126 8.82 -6.62 -24.22
N LEU A 127 9.25 -7.77 -23.71
CA LEU A 127 10.62 -8.03 -23.30
C LEU A 127 10.95 -9.52 -23.40
N SER A 128 12.22 -9.87 -23.22
CA SER A 128 12.70 -11.25 -23.27
C SER A 128 13.29 -11.68 -21.92
N HIS A 129 12.84 -12.83 -21.43
CA HIS A 129 13.48 -13.56 -20.33
C HIS A 129 14.40 -14.68 -20.84
N ALA A 130 14.74 -14.74 -22.14
CA ALA A 130 15.53 -15.85 -22.69
C ALA A 130 16.85 -16.10 -21.93
N GLU A 131 17.49 -15.03 -21.43
CA GLU A 131 18.74 -15.08 -20.68
C GLU A 131 18.56 -15.08 -19.15
N LEU A 132 17.33 -15.24 -18.65
CA LEU A 132 16.98 -15.13 -17.22
C LEU A 132 16.29 -16.41 -16.71
N PRO A 133 16.97 -17.58 -16.71
CA PRO A 133 16.37 -18.91 -16.51
C PRO A 133 15.52 -19.04 -15.24
N GLN A 134 15.78 -18.23 -14.21
CA GLN A 134 15.04 -18.23 -12.96
C GLN A 134 14.00 -17.11 -12.97
N ALA A 135 12.75 -17.40 -13.31
CA ALA A 135 11.68 -16.40 -13.35
C ALA A 135 10.58 -16.68 -12.34
N LYS A 136 10.00 -15.62 -11.74
CA LYS A 136 8.89 -15.74 -10.80
C LYS A 136 7.83 -14.68 -11.05
N GLU A 137 6.58 -15.07 -10.83
CA GLU A 137 5.48 -14.13 -10.60
C GLU A 137 5.44 -13.80 -9.11
N ILE A 138 5.39 -12.51 -8.76
CA ILE A 138 5.28 -12.03 -7.39
C ILE A 138 3.88 -11.46 -7.20
N ARG A 139 3.16 -11.99 -6.21
CA ARG A 139 1.76 -11.68 -5.92
C ARG A 139 1.59 -11.35 -4.43
N PHE A 140 0.70 -10.41 -4.15
CA PHE A 140 0.41 -9.97 -2.78
C PHE A 140 -0.94 -9.25 -2.66
N SER A 141 -1.81 -9.43 -3.66
CA SER A 141 -3.10 -8.75 -3.75
C SER A 141 -4.27 -9.71 -3.55
N GLU A 142 -3.99 -10.96 -3.20
CA GLU A 142 -4.99 -11.98 -2.85
C GLU A 142 -5.33 -11.93 -1.37
N PHE A 143 -6.62 -11.84 -1.07
CA PHE A 143 -7.09 -11.96 0.29
C PHE A 143 -7.05 -13.43 0.73
N ILE A 144 -6.41 -13.68 1.87
CA ILE A 144 -6.28 -15.01 2.45
C ILE A 144 -7.21 -15.09 3.66
N ASP A 145 -8.38 -15.71 3.47
CA ASP A 145 -9.41 -15.85 4.52
C ASP A 145 -8.87 -16.50 5.81
N MET A 146 -7.94 -17.45 5.68
CA MET A 146 -7.34 -18.15 6.82
C MET A 146 -6.66 -17.18 7.79
N VAL A 147 -5.95 -16.16 7.29
CA VAL A 147 -5.22 -15.21 8.14
C VAL A 147 -5.85 -13.82 8.13
N HIS A 148 -6.99 -13.67 7.44
CA HIS A 148 -7.75 -12.42 7.30
C HIS A 148 -6.85 -11.25 6.86
N SER A 149 -6.04 -11.49 5.82
CA SER A 149 -5.01 -10.55 5.37
C SER A 149 -4.56 -10.87 3.94
N TYR A 150 -3.84 -9.94 3.34
CA TYR A 150 -3.03 -10.15 2.15
C TYR A 150 -1.61 -10.60 2.54
N CYS A 151 -0.98 -11.49 1.79
CA CYS A 151 0.39 -11.96 2.05
C CYS A 151 1.16 -12.18 0.74
N LEU A 152 2.49 -12.21 0.84
CA LEU A 152 3.37 -12.47 -0.30
C LEU A 152 3.25 -13.93 -0.80
N SER A 153 3.20 -14.09 -2.11
CA SER A 153 3.34 -15.35 -2.84
C SER A 153 4.31 -15.18 -4.01
N GLU A 154 5.34 -16.03 -4.07
CA GLU A 154 6.37 -16.02 -5.12
C GLU A 154 6.30 -17.32 -5.91
N LEU A 155 5.75 -17.27 -7.12
CA LEU A 155 5.42 -18.44 -7.92
C LEU A 155 6.45 -18.62 -9.05
N PRO A 156 7.23 -19.71 -9.07
CA PRO A 156 8.20 -19.94 -10.13
C PRO A 156 7.50 -20.19 -11.47
N LEU A 157 7.95 -19.49 -12.50
CA LEU A 157 7.54 -19.69 -13.88
C LEU A 157 8.43 -20.75 -14.53
N ARG A 158 7.82 -21.80 -15.07
CA ARG A 158 8.50 -22.92 -15.71
C ARG A 158 8.41 -22.78 -17.23
N GLU A 159 9.29 -23.46 -17.95
CA GLU A 159 9.27 -23.47 -19.43
C GLU A 159 7.90 -23.82 -20.03
N ARG A 160 7.15 -24.71 -19.38
CA ARG A 160 5.78 -25.05 -19.81
C ARG A 160 4.82 -23.87 -19.76
N ASP A 161 4.98 -22.95 -18.80
CA ASP A 161 4.12 -21.77 -18.69
C ASP A 161 4.32 -20.87 -19.92
N TYR A 162 5.57 -20.69 -20.37
CA TYR A 162 5.92 -20.01 -21.61
C TYR A 162 5.46 -20.75 -22.86
N ALA A 163 5.70 -22.06 -22.93
CA ALA A 163 5.35 -22.88 -24.10
C ALA A 163 3.84 -22.92 -24.38
N HIS A 164 3.02 -22.81 -23.33
CA HIS A 164 1.56 -22.79 -23.43
C HIS A 164 0.95 -21.37 -23.43
N GLY A 165 1.78 -20.32 -23.44
CA GLY A 165 1.30 -18.94 -23.53
C GLY A 165 0.49 -18.50 -22.31
N ARG A 166 0.84 -18.96 -21.11
CA ARG A 166 0.11 -18.65 -19.87
C ARG A 166 0.13 -17.14 -19.60
N SER A 167 -1.01 -16.56 -19.23
CA SER A 167 -1.05 -15.22 -18.62
C SER A 167 -0.87 -15.33 -17.11
N VAL A 168 -0.06 -14.44 -16.55
CA VAL A 168 0.16 -14.30 -15.11
C VAL A 168 -0.09 -12.86 -14.70
N MET A 169 -0.70 -12.65 -13.54
CA MET A 169 -1.27 -11.35 -13.19
C MET A 169 -0.23 -10.45 -12.55
N GLY A 170 0.66 -10.95 -11.70
CA GLY A 170 1.56 -10.10 -10.91
C GLY A 170 0.86 -9.38 -9.75
N PRO A 171 1.40 -8.26 -9.24
CA PRO A 171 1.78 -7.13 -10.10
C PRO A 171 3.26 -7.04 -10.48
N MET A 172 4.11 -7.96 -10.03
CA MET A 172 5.53 -7.97 -10.38
C MET A 172 5.97 -9.29 -11.00
N LEU A 173 6.97 -9.22 -11.87
CA LEU A 173 7.60 -10.36 -12.50
C LEU A 173 9.12 -10.21 -12.37
N THR A 174 9.79 -11.24 -11.85
CA THR A 174 11.25 -11.29 -11.77
C THR A 174 11.83 -12.29 -12.77
N GLY A 175 13.07 -12.05 -13.17
CA GLY A 175 13.91 -12.96 -13.94
C GLY A 175 15.36 -12.82 -13.50
N ALA A 176 16.07 -13.92 -13.31
CA ALA A 176 17.47 -13.93 -12.89
C ALA A 176 18.29 -15.01 -13.60
N ASP A 177 19.58 -14.75 -13.71
CA ASP A 177 20.63 -15.74 -13.96
C ASP A 177 21.64 -15.77 -12.81
N ASP A 178 22.81 -16.36 -13.02
CA ASP A 178 23.84 -16.51 -11.98
C ASP A 178 24.49 -15.18 -11.56
N THR A 179 24.29 -14.11 -12.31
CA THR A 179 25.00 -12.84 -12.17
C THR A 179 24.10 -11.61 -12.10
N HIS A 180 22.87 -11.69 -12.58
CA HIS A 180 21.93 -10.57 -12.56
C HIS A 180 20.52 -11.02 -12.23
N ALA A 181 19.79 -10.10 -11.60
CA ALA A 181 18.35 -10.20 -11.44
C ALA A 181 17.69 -8.94 -12.04
N PHE A 182 16.53 -9.15 -12.65
CA PHE A 182 15.72 -8.14 -13.33
C PHE A 182 14.26 -8.24 -12.86
N LEU A 183 13.59 -7.10 -12.82
CA LEU A 183 12.21 -6.95 -12.36
C LEU A 183 11.44 -6.03 -13.31
N THR A 184 10.20 -6.43 -13.55
CA THR A 184 9.18 -5.56 -14.14
C THR A 184 7.95 -5.54 -13.25
N ALA A 185 7.30 -4.37 -13.10
CA ALA A 185 6.10 -4.22 -12.31
C ALA A 185 5.16 -3.15 -12.87
N TYR A 186 3.90 -3.17 -12.42
CA TYR A 186 2.89 -2.15 -12.75
C TYR A 186 2.11 -1.67 -11.52
N GLU A 187 1.73 -0.40 -11.52
CA GLU A 187 1.03 0.26 -10.42
C GLU A 187 -0.48 0.19 -10.55
N HIS A 188 -1.02 -1.01 -10.33
CA HIS A 188 -2.46 -1.27 -10.26
C HIS A 188 -2.77 -2.31 -9.17
N GLY A 189 -4.04 -2.45 -8.81
CA GLY A 189 -4.55 -3.48 -7.88
C GLY A 189 -5.28 -4.61 -8.59
N SER A 190 -4.66 -5.30 -9.55
CA SER A 190 -5.24 -6.53 -10.09
C SER A 190 -5.23 -7.61 -9.00
N GLN A 191 -6.29 -8.42 -8.89
CA GLN A 191 -6.43 -9.44 -7.84
C GLN A 191 -6.92 -10.74 -8.44
N VAL A 192 -6.31 -11.89 -8.14
CA VAL A 192 -6.76 -13.15 -8.76
C VAL A 192 -8.16 -13.52 -8.29
N PRO A 193 -9.05 -13.96 -9.21
CA PRO A 193 -8.81 -14.24 -10.64
C PRO A 193 -9.02 -13.05 -11.59
N ASP A 194 -9.32 -11.86 -11.07
CA ASP A 194 -9.68 -10.67 -11.82
C ASP A 194 -8.48 -9.79 -12.26
N ALA A 195 -7.92 -10.10 -13.42
CA ALA A 195 -6.84 -9.34 -14.02
C ALA A 195 -7.36 -8.10 -14.78
N PHE A 196 -6.79 -6.93 -14.50
CA PHE A 196 -6.94 -5.71 -15.31
C PHE A 196 -5.73 -5.46 -16.20
N ILE A 197 -4.55 -5.86 -15.70
CA ILE A 197 -3.26 -5.88 -16.39
C ILE A 197 -2.63 -7.25 -16.13
N GLU A 198 -1.99 -7.83 -17.13
CA GLU A 198 -1.36 -9.15 -17.05
C GLU A 198 -0.05 -9.22 -17.85
N PHE A 199 0.85 -10.11 -17.43
CA PHE A 199 2.01 -10.56 -18.19
C PHE A 199 1.62 -11.78 -19.03
N ARG A 200 1.56 -11.62 -20.34
CA ARG A 200 1.34 -12.71 -21.31
C ARG A 200 2.68 -13.36 -21.64
N LEU A 201 2.87 -14.59 -21.19
CA LEU A 201 4.08 -15.37 -21.49
C LEU A 201 4.01 -15.91 -22.93
N GLN A 202 5.15 -16.08 -23.57
CA GLN A 202 5.26 -16.55 -24.95
C GLN A 202 6.38 -17.59 -25.11
N PRO A 203 6.29 -18.50 -26.10
CA PRO A 203 7.39 -19.41 -26.43
C PRO A 203 8.71 -18.67 -26.65
N GLY A 204 9.83 -19.30 -26.28
CA GLY A 204 11.16 -18.65 -26.30
C GLY A 204 11.38 -17.67 -25.15
N ARG A 205 10.54 -17.72 -24.10
CA ARG A 205 10.59 -16.87 -22.91
C ARG A 205 10.34 -15.40 -23.19
N GLY A 206 9.52 -15.10 -24.20
CA GLY A 206 8.98 -13.78 -24.44
C GLY A 206 7.93 -13.41 -23.39
N VAL A 207 7.85 -12.13 -23.04
CA VAL A 207 6.87 -11.58 -22.11
C VAL A 207 6.27 -10.31 -22.72
N ALA A 208 4.94 -10.18 -22.67
CA ALA A 208 4.23 -8.96 -23.03
C ALA A 208 3.40 -8.48 -21.85
N LEU A 209 3.62 -7.26 -21.37
CA LEU A 209 2.72 -6.64 -20.39
C LEU A 209 1.55 -6.02 -21.15
N ALA A 210 0.33 -6.46 -20.87
CA ALA A 210 -0.84 -6.07 -21.63
C ALA A 210 -2.05 -5.75 -20.74
N ALA A 211 -2.92 -4.90 -21.27
CA ALA A 211 -4.25 -4.68 -20.73
C ALA A 211 -5.10 -5.95 -20.89
N ALA A 212 -5.79 -6.33 -19.82
CA ALA A 212 -6.79 -7.39 -19.83
C ALA A 212 -8.20 -6.81 -19.99
N LYS A 213 -8.56 -5.81 -19.17
CA LYS A 213 -9.85 -5.11 -19.21
C LYS A 213 -9.81 -3.78 -18.46
N GLY A 214 -10.72 -2.87 -18.80
CA GLY A 214 -11.01 -1.65 -18.03
C GLY A 214 -9.98 -0.51 -18.15
N ASN A 215 -8.92 -0.65 -18.94
CA ASN A 215 -7.83 0.32 -19.00
C ASN A 215 -8.22 1.60 -19.74
N TYR A 216 -9.15 1.48 -20.69
CA TYR A 216 -9.72 2.55 -21.49
C TYR A 216 -11.16 2.20 -21.87
N LEU A 217 -11.92 3.14 -22.43
CA LEU A 217 -13.27 2.91 -22.95
C LEU A 217 -13.28 2.76 -24.48
N HIS A 218 -14.17 1.94 -25.05
CA HIS A 218 -14.35 1.87 -26.49
C HIS A 218 -14.70 3.24 -27.08
N GLY A 219 -13.87 3.74 -27.98
CA GLY A 219 -14.05 5.06 -28.57
C GLY A 219 -13.47 6.20 -27.72
N GLN A 220 -12.66 5.88 -26.70
CA GLN A 220 -12.00 6.88 -25.85
C GLN A 220 -11.17 7.84 -26.69
N PRO A 221 -11.49 9.14 -26.68
CA PRO A 221 -10.79 10.10 -27.51
C PRO A 221 -9.37 10.37 -27.01
N LEU A 222 -8.45 10.58 -27.95
CA LEU A 222 -7.06 10.93 -27.68
C LEU A 222 -6.85 12.43 -27.89
N HIS A 223 -7.51 13.29 -27.10
CA HIS A 223 -7.37 14.75 -27.25
C HIS A 223 -6.07 15.29 -26.67
N ARG A 224 -5.57 16.41 -27.23
CA ARG A 224 -4.52 17.20 -26.56
C ARG A 224 -5.11 17.98 -25.37
N PRO A 225 -4.39 18.04 -24.23
CA PRO A 225 -4.76 18.90 -23.11
C PRO A 225 -5.04 20.34 -23.58
N GLY A 226 -6.18 20.91 -23.16
CA GLY A 226 -6.59 22.26 -23.51
C GLY A 226 -7.52 22.38 -24.74
N HIS A 227 -7.73 21.31 -25.52
CA HIS A 227 -8.85 21.21 -26.45
C HIS A 227 -10.04 20.55 -25.73
N ALA A 228 -11.20 21.22 -25.72
CA ALA A 228 -12.45 20.73 -25.13
C ALA A 228 -12.40 20.30 -23.64
N GLY A 229 -11.40 20.77 -22.87
CA GLY A 229 -11.27 20.45 -21.44
C GLY A 229 -10.87 19.01 -21.11
N SER A 230 -10.51 18.19 -22.11
CA SER A 230 -10.14 16.78 -21.92
C SER A 230 -8.64 16.61 -21.67
N ALA A 231 -8.29 15.66 -20.79
CA ALA A 231 -6.90 15.27 -20.53
C ALA A 231 -6.40 14.25 -21.57
N ALA A 232 -5.08 14.16 -21.74
CA ALA A 232 -4.48 13.08 -22.53
C ALA A 232 -4.82 11.70 -21.92
N PHE A 233 -4.88 10.66 -22.75
CA PHE A 233 -4.92 9.30 -22.23
C PHE A 233 -3.59 9.01 -21.53
N GLU A 234 -3.62 8.52 -20.29
CA GLU A 234 -2.43 8.16 -19.54
C GLU A 234 -2.55 6.74 -19.00
N THR A 235 -1.49 5.95 -19.14
CA THR A 235 -1.41 4.63 -18.52
C THR A 235 -1.16 4.72 -17.02
N VAL A 236 -1.26 3.59 -16.31
CA VAL A 236 -0.62 3.47 -14.99
C VAL A 236 0.90 3.61 -15.12
N TRP A 237 1.58 3.74 -13.99
CA TRP A 237 3.03 3.68 -13.94
C TRP A 237 3.53 2.23 -14.02
N PHE A 238 4.64 2.06 -14.72
CA PHE A 238 5.39 0.82 -14.84
C PHE A 238 6.77 1.02 -14.21
N GLN A 239 7.40 -0.08 -13.81
CA GLN A 239 8.67 -0.06 -13.13
C GLN A 239 9.61 -1.12 -13.71
N LEU A 240 10.89 -0.75 -13.89
CA LEU A 240 11.99 -1.65 -14.25
C LEU A 240 13.07 -1.53 -13.20
N ALA A 241 13.70 -2.64 -12.86
CA ALA A 241 14.91 -2.65 -12.04
C ALA A 241 15.78 -3.84 -12.39
N ALA A 242 17.09 -3.66 -12.28
CA ALA A 242 18.04 -4.75 -12.39
C ALA A 242 19.28 -4.46 -11.54
N VAL A 243 19.87 -5.52 -11.01
CA VAL A 243 21.13 -5.49 -10.26
C VAL A 243 22.10 -6.50 -10.86
N GLU A 244 23.39 -6.20 -10.77
CA GLU A 244 24.45 -7.21 -10.87
C GLU A 244 24.50 -7.94 -9.52
N GLY A 245 23.80 -9.07 -9.44
CA GLY A 245 23.49 -9.74 -8.19
C GLY A 245 22.32 -10.70 -8.32
N ASN A 246 21.85 -11.18 -7.17
CA ASN A 246 20.74 -12.13 -7.07
C ASN A 246 19.40 -11.42 -6.78
N GLU A 247 18.33 -12.21 -6.68
CA GLU A 247 16.97 -11.72 -6.40
C GLU A 247 16.87 -11.03 -5.04
N ASP A 248 17.60 -11.47 -4.02
CA ASP A 248 17.55 -10.85 -2.69
C ASP A 248 18.13 -9.44 -2.70
N GLN A 249 19.22 -9.23 -3.44
CA GLN A 249 19.79 -7.89 -3.65
C GLN A 249 18.86 -7.00 -4.46
N LEU A 250 18.19 -7.56 -5.48
CA LEU A 250 17.16 -6.85 -6.25
C LEU A 250 15.97 -6.45 -5.35
N ALA A 251 15.52 -7.36 -4.48
CA ALA A 251 14.44 -7.12 -3.53
C ALA A 251 14.81 -6.02 -2.52
N GLU A 252 16.03 -6.02 -1.99
CA GLU A 252 16.55 -4.96 -1.12
C GLU A 252 16.54 -3.58 -1.81
N GLN A 253 16.99 -3.51 -3.07
CA GLN A 253 16.96 -2.27 -3.85
C GLN A 253 15.52 -1.81 -4.15
N TYR A 254 14.64 -2.74 -4.52
CA TYR A 254 13.24 -2.43 -4.80
C TYR A 254 12.50 -1.97 -3.54
N ARG A 255 12.71 -2.65 -2.41
CA ARG A 255 12.16 -2.28 -1.10
C ARG A 255 12.60 -0.88 -0.67
N SER A 256 13.88 -0.56 -0.87
CA SER A 256 14.43 0.79 -0.63
C SER A 256 13.76 1.84 -1.51
N PHE A 257 13.52 1.55 -2.78
CA PHE A 257 12.75 2.43 -3.67
C PHE A 257 11.31 2.64 -3.19
N VAL A 258 10.61 1.59 -2.77
CA VAL A 258 9.22 1.71 -2.27
C VAL A 258 9.16 2.59 -1.00
N LEU A 259 10.19 2.49 -0.15
CA LEU A 259 10.32 3.29 1.07
C LEU A 259 10.65 4.76 0.77
N HIS A 260 11.60 5.03 -0.13
CA HIS A 260 12.21 6.35 -0.26
C HIS A 260 11.91 7.08 -1.58
N GLY A 261 11.78 6.36 -2.69
CA GLY A 261 11.71 6.93 -4.05
C GLY A 261 10.33 6.86 -4.73
N MET A 262 9.43 5.99 -4.28
CA MET A 262 8.15 5.73 -4.94
C MET A 262 7.12 6.85 -4.75
N SER A 263 7.06 7.45 -3.55
CA SER A 263 6.06 8.45 -3.17
C SER A 263 6.68 9.79 -2.81
N GLU A 264 6.06 10.89 -3.25
CA GLU A 264 6.41 12.24 -2.79
C GLU A 264 5.87 12.52 -1.37
N ASN A 265 4.92 11.70 -0.89
CA ASN A 265 4.22 11.83 0.39
C ASN A 265 4.97 11.08 1.51
N THR A 266 6.17 11.59 1.83
CA THR A 266 7.15 10.92 2.71
C THR A 266 6.70 10.69 4.15
N GLU A 267 5.70 11.42 4.66
CA GLU A 267 5.22 11.25 6.05
C GLU A 267 4.54 9.89 6.27
N SER A 268 3.92 9.32 5.23
CA SER A 268 3.37 7.96 5.26
C SER A 268 4.45 6.88 5.42
N ARG A 269 5.72 7.23 5.21
CA ARG A 269 6.86 6.32 5.28
C ARG A 269 7.54 6.29 6.64
N LYS A 270 7.11 7.17 7.55
CA LYS A 270 7.69 7.25 8.89
C LYS A 270 7.10 6.18 9.82
N PRO A 271 7.95 5.49 10.59
CA PRO A 271 7.54 4.45 11.54
C PRO A 271 7.02 5.04 12.86
N TYR A 272 5.93 5.81 12.77
CA TYR A 272 5.21 6.30 13.95
C TYR A 272 4.52 5.14 14.67
N ILE A 273 4.28 5.29 15.97
CA ILE A 273 3.43 4.36 16.73
C ILE A 273 2.01 4.90 16.79
N PHE A 274 1.04 4.09 16.35
CA PHE A 274 -0.37 4.48 16.22
C PHE A 274 -1.19 3.88 17.36
N TYR A 275 -2.18 4.62 17.86
CA TYR A 275 -3.28 4.08 18.65
C TYR A 275 -4.62 4.42 18.00
N ASN A 276 -5.55 3.46 18.01
CA ASN A 276 -6.89 3.64 17.45
C ASN A 276 -7.97 3.30 18.51
N THR A 277 -9.05 4.10 18.57
CA THR A 277 -10.11 3.94 19.60
C THR A 277 -11.13 2.83 19.32
N TRP A 278 -11.13 2.23 18.12
CA TRP A 278 -12.17 1.33 17.59
C TRP A 278 -12.46 0.09 18.47
N ASN A 279 -11.46 -0.44 19.19
CA ASN A 279 -11.58 -1.76 19.83
C ASN A 279 -12.49 -1.69 21.03
N LEU A 280 -12.35 -0.63 21.82
CA LEU A 280 -13.19 -0.45 22.99
C LEU A 280 -14.65 -0.24 22.58
N GLN A 281 -14.93 0.34 21.41
CA GLN A 281 -16.31 0.43 20.89
C GLN A 281 -16.87 -0.96 20.57
N GLU A 282 -16.07 -1.82 19.91
CA GLU A 282 -16.42 -3.22 19.67
C GLU A 282 -16.64 -4.01 20.98
N ARG A 283 -15.72 -3.87 21.95
CA ARG A 283 -15.86 -4.49 23.28
C ARG A 283 -17.09 -3.96 24.01
N THR A 284 -17.41 -2.68 23.87
CA THR A 284 -18.61 -2.08 24.47
C THR A 284 -19.88 -2.74 23.94
N LYS A 285 -19.98 -2.87 22.63
CA LYS A 285 -21.11 -3.55 22.00
C LYS A 285 -21.19 -5.02 22.37
N HIS A 286 -20.08 -5.74 22.25
CA HIS A 286 -20.10 -7.20 22.27
C HIS A 286 -19.87 -7.81 23.65
N TRP A 287 -19.06 -7.19 24.52
CA TRP A 287 -18.75 -7.70 25.86
C TRP A 287 -19.52 -6.98 26.95
N TYR A 288 -19.52 -5.64 26.91
CA TYR A 288 -20.22 -4.83 27.92
C TYR A 288 -21.71 -4.65 27.61
N LYS A 289 -22.17 -5.18 26.47
CA LYS A 289 -23.58 -5.20 26.02
C LYS A 289 -24.22 -3.81 25.95
N GLY A 290 -23.41 -2.77 25.67
CA GLY A 290 -23.85 -1.40 25.36
C GLY A 290 -24.10 -1.20 23.85
N LYS A 291 -24.32 0.05 23.44
CA LYS A 291 -24.32 0.43 22.02
C LYS A 291 -22.90 0.73 21.54
N PHE A 292 -22.71 0.73 20.23
CA PHE A 292 -21.39 0.89 19.64
C PHE A 292 -20.76 2.25 19.97
N LEU A 293 -21.55 3.32 19.87
CA LEU A 293 -21.08 4.68 20.11
C LEU A 293 -21.21 5.15 21.57
N ASP A 294 -21.72 4.33 22.50
CA ASP A 294 -21.86 4.73 23.92
C ASP A 294 -20.51 5.10 24.54
N ALA A 295 -19.44 4.40 24.16
CA ALA A 295 -18.09 4.69 24.62
C ALA A 295 -17.42 5.86 23.88
N MET A 296 -18.01 6.45 22.85
CA MET A 296 -17.38 7.53 22.08
C MET A 296 -17.77 8.90 22.66
N ASN A 297 -16.94 9.45 23.54
CA ASN A 297 -17.14 10.79 24.12
C ASN A 297 -15.82 11.48 24.49
N GLN A 298 -15.89 12.80 24.64
CA GLN A 298 -14.71 13.66 24.90
C GLN A 298 -13.95 13.29 26.17
N GLU A 299 -14.64 12.98 27.28
CA GLU A 299 -14.00 12.67 28.56
C GLU A 299 -13.14 11.41 28.48
N ARG A 300 -13.70 10.32 27.93
CA ARG A 300 -12.97 9.07 27.69
C ARG A 300 -11.78 9.30 26.78
N VAL A 301 -11.97 9.95 25.63
CA VAL A 301 -10.88 10.18 24.66
C VAL A 301 -9.74 10.96 25.32
N LEU A 302 -10.05 11.97 26.13
CA LEU A 302 -9.03 12.70 26.89
C LEU A 302 -8.27 11.81 27.88
N ALA A 303 -8.93 10.85 28.54
CA ALA A 303 -8.27 9.90 29.45
C ALA A 303 -7.38 8.92 28.69
N GLU A 304 -7.84 8.37 27.55
CA GLU A 304 -7.04 7.47 26.72
C GLU A 304 -5.80 8.15 26.15
N ILE A 305 -5.88 9.45 25.85
CA ILE A 305 -4.72 10.24 25.39
C ILE A 305 -3.60 10.25 26.43
N ASP A 306 -3.91 10.30 27.73
CA ASP A 306 -2.87 10.22 28.78
C ASP A 306 -2.19 8.85 28.79
N SER A 307 -2.97 7.77 28.73
CA SER A 307 -2.42 6.41 28.68
C SER A 307 -1.61 6.17 27.41
N ALA A 308 -2.09 6.63 26.26
CA ALA A 308 -1.40 6.53 24.98
C ALA A 308 -0.07 7.30 24.99
N HIS A 309 -0.06 8.52 25.52
CA HIS A 309 1.17 9.30 25.69
C HIS A 309 2.17 8.58 26.59
N ARG A 310 1.72 8.11 27.77
CA ARG A 310 2.57 7.35 28.70
C ARG A 310 3.13 6.10 28.06
N MET A 311 2.35 5.37 27.25
CA MET A 311 2.82 4.21 26.49
C MET A 311 3.87 4.56 25.42
N GLY A 312 3.88 5.80 24.91
CA GLY A 312 4.79 6.25 23.86
C GLY A 312 4.18 6.28 22.46
N VAL A 313 2.85 6.34 22.34
CA VAL A 313 2.14 6.57 21.07
C VAL A 313 2.52 7.93 20.47
N GLU A 314 2.51 8.04 19.15
CA GLU A 314 2.81 9.27 18.41
C GLU A 314 1.64 9.76 17.55
N VAL A 315 0.72 8.87 17.18
CA VAL A 315 -0.49 9.19 16.41
C VAL A 315 -1.70 8.61 17.12
N PHE A 316 -2.61 9.48 17.57
CA PHE A 316 -3.84 9.08 18.24
C PHE A 316 -5.03 9.23 17.28
N VAL A 317 -5.69 8.13 16.96
CA VAL A 317 -6.76 8.07 15.96
C VAL A 317 -8.11 7.90 16.63
N ILE A 318 -8.98 8.89 16.49
CA ILE A 318 -10.39 8.80 16.89
C ILE A 318 -11.15 8.15 15.72
N ASP A 319 -11.61 6.93 15.96
CA ASP A 319 -12.34 6.15 14.96
C ASP A 319 -13.82 6.59 14.82
N ALA A 320 -14.66 5.81 14.14
CA ALA A 320 -16.04 6.18 13.81
C ALA A 320 -16.83 6.69 15.03
N GLY A 321 -17.53 7.81 14.85
CA GLY A 321 -18.32 8.48 15.88
C GLY A 321 -17.89 9.91 16.20
N TRP A 322 -16.72 10.37 15.77
CA TRP A 322 -16.32 11.78 15.96
C TRP A 322 -17.19 12.79 15.19
N PHE A 323 -17.85 12.34 14.12
CA PHE A 323 -18.61 13.16 13.18
C PHE A 323 -20.13 13.14 13.46
N GLU A 324 -20.83 14.19 13.03
CA GLU A 324 -22.29 14.33 13.08
C GLU A 324 -22.96 13.48 12.00
N LYS A 325 -22.49 13.61 10.76
CA LYS A 325 -22.97 12.88 9.58
C LYS A 325 -21.87 12.71 8.53
N THR A 326 -21.97 11.66 7.72
CA THR A 326 -21.07 11.39 6.59
C THR A 326 -21.24 12.44 5.49
N GLY A 327 -20.23 12.60 4.63
CA GLY A 327 -20.20 13.61 3.58
C GLY A 327 -19.75 14.99 4.07
N ASP A 328 -20.44 15.57 5.06
CA ASP A 328 -20.10 16.91 5.58
C ASP A 328 -19.02 16.87 6.68
N TRP A 329 -18.82 15.71 7.33
CA TRP A 329 -17.74 15.43 8.28
C TRP A 329 -17.54 16.50 9.38
N ARG A 330 -18.63 17.11 9.87
CA ARG A 330 -18.58 18.06 10.99
C ARG A 330 -18.48 17.29 12.30
N VAL A 331 -17.75 17.84 13.28
CA VAL A 331 -17.63 17.23 14.61
C VAL A 331 -19.01 17.13 15.29
N ASN A 332 -19.35 15.97 15.82
CA ASN A 332 -20.56 15.79 16.64
C ASN A 332 -20.38 16.51 17.99
N ARG A 333 -21.15 17.59 18.21
CA ARG A 333 -21.06 18.42 19.42
C ARG A 333 -21.72 17.81 20.66
N GLU A 334 -22.53 16.76 20.51
CA GLU A 334 -23.08 16.05 21.66
C GLU A 334 -22.02 15.16 22.31
N ARG A 335 -21.21 14.46 21.50
CA ARG A 335 -20.07 13.64 21.95
C ARG A 335 -18.82 14.46 22.24
N PHE A 336 -18.62 15.56 21.50
CA PHE A 336 -17.47 16.47 21.63
C PHE A 336 -17.91 17.93 21.73
N PRO A 337 -18.38 18.38 22.91
CA PRO A 337 -18.96 19.72 23.10
C PRO A 337 -18.09 20.88 22.61
N ASP A 338 -16.77 20.81 22.79
CA ASP A 338 -15.86 21.88 22.37
C ASP A 338 -15.39 21.76 20.91
N GLY A 339 -15.74 20.67 20.22
CA GLY A 339 -15.39 20.44 18.81
C GLY A 339 -13.97 19.95 18.62
N LEU A 340 -13.52 19.02 19.47
CA LEU A 340 -12.15 18.46 19.51
C LEU A 340 -11.05 19.44 19.95
N LYS A 341 -11.39 20.63 20.45
CA LYS A 341 -10.38 21.65 20.81
C LYS A 341 -9.53 21.20 21.97
N SER A 342 -10.14 20.67 23.04
CA SER A 342 -9.38 20.15 24.19
C SER A 342 -8.52 18.94 23.81
N ILE A 343 -9.06 18.04 22.99
CA ILE A 343 -8.34 16.87 22.47
C ILE A 343 -7.12 17.31 21.67
N LYS A 344 -7.31 18.20 20.67
CA LYS A 344 -6.20 18.70 19.86
C LYS A 344 -5.14 19.40 20.70
N ALA A 345 -5.55 20.27 21.63
CA ALA A 345 -4.61 20.95 22.52
C ALA A 345 -3.80 19.98 23.40
N LYS A 346 -4.43 18.90 23.86
CA LYS A 346 -3.78 17.87 24.66
C LYS A 346 -2.78 17.05 23.84
N LEU A 347 -3.19 16.61 22.64
CA LEU A 347 -2.31 15.93 21.69
C LEU A 347 -1.09 16.79 21.35
N ASP A 348 -1.29 18.07 21.05
CA ASP A 348 -0.20 19.02 20.78
C ASP A 348 0.72 19.20 21.97
N GLY A 349 0.17 19.30 23.18
CA GLY A 349 0.95 19.38 24.43
C GLY A 349 1.86 18.16 24.65
N TYR A 350 1.48 17.00 24.09
CA TYR A 350 2.27 15.76 24.12
C TYR A 350 3.08 15.51 22.83
N GLY A 351 3.00 16.40 21.84
CA GLY A 351 3.65 16.22 20.54
C GLY A 351 3.06 15.07 19.71
N MET A 352 1.83 14.64 19.99
CA MET A 352 1.14 13.58 19.25
C MET A 352 0.30 14.16 18.12
N LYS A 353 0.21 13.44 17.00
CA LYS A 353 -0.65 13.80 15.86
C LYS A 353 -2.09 13.34 16.11
N MET A 354 -3.04 14.16 15.66
CA MET A 354 -4.46 13.79 15.66
C MET A 354 -4.82 13.08 14.36
N GLY A 355 -5.44 11.91 14.49
CA GLY A 355 -6.01 11.14 13.40
C GLY A 355 -7.53 11.01 13.50
N LEU A 356 -8.21 10.96 12.36
CA LEU A 356 -9.65 10.75 12.27
C LEU A 356 -9.98 9.67 11.22
N TRP A 357 -11.05 8.92 11.49
CA TRP A 357 -11.63 7.94 10.57
C TRP A 357 -12.59 8.59 9.56
N PHE A 358 -12.60 8.08 8.34
CA PHE A 358 -13.48 8.50 7.25
C PHE A 358 -13.94 7.29 6.44
N GLU A 359 -15.16 7.36 5.93
CA GLU A 359 -15.67 6.47 4.87
C GLU A 359 -15.90 7.33 3.62
N PRO A 360 -14.91 7.42 2.70
CA PRO A 360 -14.95 8.38 1.60
C PRO A 360 -16.17 8.23 0.70
N THR A 361 -16.70 7.02 0.57
CA THR A 361 -17.83 6.69 -0.30
C THR A 361 -19.20 6.96 0.32
N SER A 362 -19.31 7.55 1.50
CA SER A 362 -20.61 7.77 2.16
C SER A 362 -20.95 9.25 2.35
N ALA A 363 -22.17 9.63 1.97
CA ALA A 363 -22.73 10.95 2.21
C ALA A 363 -24.18 10.86 2.69
N ALA A 364 -24.47 11.41 3.87
CA ALA A 364 -25.78 11.35 4.50
C ALA A 364 -26.87 11.99 3.62
N LEU A 365 -28.10 11.47 3.66
CA LEU A 365 -29.23 11.97 2.86
C LEU A 365 -29.44 13.49 2.99
N SER A 366 -29.25 14.02 4.20
CA SER A 366 -29.40 15.45 4.50
C SER A 366 -28.11 16.28 4.35
N SER A 367 -26.99 15.67 3.93
CA SER A 367 -25.70 16.35 3.81
C SER A 367 -25.66 17.30 2.61
N SER A 368 -24.90 18.38 2.74
CA SER A 368 -24.64 19.29 1.63
C SER A 368 -23.91 18.60 0.48
N MET A 369 -23.04 17.65 0.81
CA MET A 369 -22.34 16.81 -0.15
C MET A 369 -23.28 15.95 -0.99
N ALA A 370 -24.24 15.26 -0.37
CA ALA A 370 -25.24 14.48 -1.09
C ALA A 370 -26.10 15.36 -2.02
N HIS A 371 -26.52 16.54 -1.56
CA HIS A 371 -27.31 17.46 -2.38
C HIS A 371 -26.53 18.00 -3.59
N LYS A 372 -25.26 18.36 -3.40
CA LYS A 372 -24.40 18.90 -4.46
C LYS A 372 -24.00 17.83 -5.47
N HIS A 373 -23.80 16.58 -5.02
CA HIS A 373 -23.30 15.47 -5.82
C HIS A 373 -24.32 14.34 -5.99
N HIS A 374 -25.61 14.68 -6.05
CA HIS A 374 -26.69 13.69 -6.14
C HIS A 374 -26.62 12.85 -7.44
N ASN A 375 -26.00 13.37 -8.51
CA ASN A 375 -25.84 12.62 -9.75
C ASN A 375 -24.75 11.54 -9.62
N GLU A 376 -23.78 11.77 -8.75
CA GLU A 376 -22.61 10.94 -8.46
C GLU A 376 -22.88 9.80 -7.46
N VAL A 377 -24.14 9.63 -7.02
CA VAL A 377 -24.57 8.42 -6.30
C VAL A 377 -24.33 7.19 -7.17
N MET A 378 -23.69 6.16 -6.61
CA MET A 378 -23.37 4.92 -7.31
C MET A 378 -24.62 4.30 -7.94
N GLY A 379 -24.47 3.86 -9.19
CA GLY A 379 -25.49 3.12 -9.92
C GLY A 379 -25.02 1.71 -10.19
N ARG A 380 -25.94 0.75 -10.10
CA ARG A 380 -25.72 -0.66 -10.46
C ARG A 380 -26.98 -1.20 -11.14
N GLY A 381 -26.84 -1.92 -12.24
CA GLY A 381 -28.01 -2.51 -12.90
C GLY A 381 -28.95 -1.49 -13.54
N GLY A 382 -28.49 -0.25 -13.78
CA GLY A 382 -29.36 0.86 -14.22
C GLY A 382 -30.19 1.52 -13.11
N THR A 383 -29.95 1.16 -11.85
CA THR A 383 -30.61 1.73 -10.67
C THR A 383 -29.60 2.31 -9.69
N LYS A 384 -29.93 3.40 -9.01
CA LYS A 384 -29.08 3.92 -7.92
C LYS A 384 -29.08 2.93 -6.75
N VAL A 385 -27.94 2.82 -6.07
CA VAL A 385 -27.82 1.98 -4.87
C VAL A 385 -28.63 2.60 -3.73
N ASP A 386 -29.43 1.77 -3.06
CA ASP A 386 -30.24 2.22 -1.94
C ASP A 386 -29.38 2.73 -0.76
N PRO A 387 -29.76 3.85 -0.13
CA PRO A 387 -29.11 4.36 1.06
C PRO A 387 -29.11 3.36 2.22
N ARG A 388 -28.11 3.45 3.09
CA ARG A 388 -28.02 2.63 4.31
C ARG A 388 -27.53 3.44 5.50
N PRO A 389 -27.93 3.10 6.73
CA PRO A 389 -27.38 3.75 7.92
C PRO A 389 -25.89 3.43 8.06
N VAL A 390 -25.10 4.43 8.43
CA VAL A 390 -23.66 4.31 8.69
C VAL A 390 -23.39 4.61 10.17
N TRP A 391 -22.80 3.67 10.91
CA TRP A 391 -22.39 3.83 12.32
C TRP A 391 -23.41 4.52 13.25
N GLU A 392 -24.64 3.99 13.34
CA GLU A 392 -25.71 4.56 14.19
C GLU A 392 -26.09 6.02 13.83
N THR A 393 -25.69 6.50 12.66
CA THR A 393 -26.14 7.77 12.08
C THR A 393 -27.27 7.57 11.07
N GLU A 394 -27.75 8.65 10.44
CA GLU A 394 -28.78 8.59 9.42
C GLU A 394 -28.36 7.78 8.17
N GLU A 395 -29.33 7.49 7.31
CA GLU A 395 -29.04 6.84 6.02
C GLU A 395 -28.12 7.70 5.14
N SER A 396 -27.21 7.04 4.43
CA SER A 396 -26.23 7.64 3.55
C SER A 396 -26.29 7.01 2.16
N TYR A 397 -26.12 7.85 1.13
CA TYR A 397 -25.86 7.38 -0.22
C TYR A 397 -24.42 6.84 -0.33
N TYR A 398 -24.24 5.86 -1.20
CA TYR A 398 -22.92 5.45 -1.68
C TYR A 398 -22.51 6.34 -2.86
N MET A 399 -21.42 7.07 -2.72
CA MET A 399 -20.91 8.06 -3.67
C MET A 399 -19.79 7.47 -4.51
N CYS A 400 -19.85 7.66 -5.83
CA CYS A 400 -18.83 7.19 -6.75
C CYS A 400 -17.57 8.08 -6.66
N LEU A 401 -16.43 7.52 -6.24
CA LEU A 401 -15.15 8.25 -6.22
C LEU A 401 -14.59 8.50 -7.63
N VAL A 402 -15.00 7.72 -8.63
CA VAL A 402 -14.61 7.92 -10.03
C VAL A 402 -15.56 8.94 -10.67
N SER A 403 -15.58 10.14 -10.09
CA SER A 403 -16.42 11.29 -10.45
C SER A 403 -15.86 12.58 -9.83
N ASP A 404 -16.53 13.72 -10.06
CA ASP A 404 -16.18 15.02 -9.47
C ASP A 404 -16.35 15.06 -7.94
N TYR A 405 -17.06 14.10 -7.36
CA TYR A 405 -17.19 13.96 -5.91
C TYR A 405 -15.82 13.77 -5.23
N ALA A 406 -14.86 13.09 -5.87
CA ALA A 406 -13.51 12.89 -5.32
C ALA A 406 -12.80 14.21 -4.97
N ASP A 407 -12.86 15.20 -5.85
CA ASP A 407 -12.23 16.50 -5.60
C ASP A 407 -12.88 17.24 -4.44
N SER A 408 -14.20 17.14 -4.30
CA SER A 408 -14.95 17.76 -3.20
C SER A 408 -14.68 17.05 -1.88
N PHE A 409 -14.56 15.72 -1.87
CA PHE A 409 -14.11 14.98 -0.69
C PHE A 409 -12.69 15.39 -0.28
N ALA A 410 -11.76 15.55 -1.23
CA ALA A 410 -10.43 16.08 -0.94
C ALA A 410 -10.49 17.49 -0.31
N ASP A 411 -11.38 18.36 -0.78
CA ASP A 411 -11.58 19.70 -0.21
C ASP A 411 -12.14 19.64 1.22
N GLU A 412 -13.01 18.68 1.54
CA GLU A 412 -13.48 18.43 2.91
C GLU A 412 -12.33 17.99 3.84
N LEU A 413 -11.43 17.11 3.38
CA LEU A 413 -10.25 16.73 4.15
C LEU A 413 -9.35 17.95 4.41
N ILE A 414 -9.10 18.77 3.39
CA ILE A 414 -8.30 20.00 3.51
C ILE A 414 -8.95 21.01 4.45
N ARG A 415 -10.29 21.12 4.44
CA ARG A 415 -11.04 21.96 5.38
C ARG A 415 -10.81 21.48 6.81
N LEU A 416 -10.88 20.18 7.07
CA LEU A 416 -10.65 19.61 8.39
C LEU A 416 -9.21 19.77 8.89
N VAL A 417 -8.21 19.69 8.01
CA VAL A 417 -6.83 20.08 8.37
C VAL A 417 -6.82 21.49 8.96
N LYS A 418 -7.52 22.44 8.33
CA LYS A 418 -7.52 23.85 8.78
C LYS A 418 -8.37 24.08 10.03
N GLU A 419 -9.52 23.40 10.13
CA GLU A 419 -10.48 23.65 11.21
C GLU A 419 -10.18 22.90 12.50
N VAL A 420 -9.72 21.64 12.41
CA VAL A 420 -9.48 20.79 13.58
C VAL A 420 -8.01 20.35 13.71
N GLY A 421 -7.19 20.53 12.67
CA GLY A 421 -5.77 20.19 12.71
C GLY A 421 -5.49 18.68 12.64
N VAL A 422 -6.38 17.93 11.99
CA VAL A 422 -6.15 16.50 11.69
C VAL A 422 -5.02 16.37 10.66
N THR A 423 -4.12 15.40 10.88
CA THR A 423 -3.02 15.09 9.95
C THR A 423 -2.90 13.60 9.63
N TYR A 424 -3.74 12.76 10.23
CA TYR A 424 -3.84 11.34 9.88
C TYR A 424 -5.28 11.00 9.50
N PHE A 425 -5.44 10.29 8.39
CA PHE A 425 -6.72 9.97 7.78
C PHE A 425 -6.80 8.46 7.58
N LYS A 426 -7.60 7.78 8.41
CA LYS A 426 -7.95 6.37 8.18
C LYS A 426 -9.15 6.33 7.23
N TRP A 427 -8.96 5.80 6.04
CA TRP A 427 -10.03 5.61 5.06
C TRP A 427 -10.54 4.20 5.10
N ASP A 428 -11.84 4.07 5.24
CA ASP A 428 -12.54 2.80 5.38
C ASP A 428 -13.56 2.62 4.26
N TRP A 429 -13.99 1.38 4.08
CA TRP A 429 -15.11 0.97 3.24
C TRP A 429 -15.02 1.37 1.75
N ILE A 430 -13.82 1.52 1.20
CA ILE A 430 -13.64 1.69 -0.25
C ILE A 430 -13.51 0.32 -0.90
N ALA A 431 -14.45 -0.04 -1.76
CA ALA A 431 -14.36 -1.23 -2.60
C ALA A 431 -13.75 -0.89 -3.96
N GLN A 432 -13.02 -1.84 -4.57
CA GLN A 432 -12.54 -1.69 -5.94
C GLN A 432 -13.71 -1.70 -6.93
N TYR A 433 -14.78 -2.44 -6.62
CA TYR A 433 -15.97 -2.62 -7.47
C TYR A 433 -17.18 -1.92 -6.85
N GLY A 434 -18.19 -1.57 -7.65
CA GLY A 434 -19.46 -1.08 -7.09
C GLY A 434 -20.30 -0.16 -7.95
N CYS A 435 -19.74 0.44 -9.01
CA CYS A 435 -20.47 1.38 -9.86
C CYS A 435 -20.39 1.02 -11.35
N ASP A 436 -21.53 1.10 -12.04
CA ASP A 436 -21.67 0.97 -13.49
C ASP A 436 -22.56 2.07 -14.10
N ASP A 437 -22.76 3.17 -13.39
CA ASP A 437 -23.58 4.29 -13.81
C ASP A 437 -23.03 5.00 -15.08
N PRO A 438 -23.86 5.31 -16.08
CA PRO A 438 -23.44 5.97 -17.32
C PRO A 438 -23.25 7.49 -17.20
N THR A 439 -23.50 8.09 -16.04
CA THR A 439 -23.36 9.54 -15.86
C THR A 439 -22.05 9.95 -15.18
N HIS A 440 -21.18 8.98 -14.89
CA HIS A 440 -19.96 9.16 -14.09
C HIS A 440 -18.69 9.12 -14.96
N ALA A 441 -17.53 9.35 -14.36
CA ALA A 441 -16.25 9.46 -15.10
C ALA A 441 -15.65 8.09 -15.49
N HIS A 442 -16.51 7.09 -15.72
CA HIS A 442 -16.13 5.73 -16.11
C HIS A 442 -16.99 5.18 -17.26
N GLY A 443 -17.52 6.06 -18.11
CA GLY A 443 -18.22 5.73 -19.35
C GLY A 443 -19.68 6.18 -19.35
N ASP A 444 -20.31 6.09 -20.52
CA ASP A 444 -21.65 6.60 -20.78
C ASP A 444 -22.62 5.54 -21.34
N ASP A 445 -23.82 5.97 -21.76
CA ASP A 445 -24.87 5.10 -22.33
C ASP A 445 -24.47 4.42 -23.64
N THR A 446 -23.40 4.87 -24.30
CA THR A 446 -22.86 4.20 -25.50
C THR A 446 -21.99 2.98 -25.17
N HIS A 447 -21.58 2.85 -23.90
CA HIS A 447 -20.76 1.75 -23.40
C HIS A 447 -21.64 0.68 -22.75
N THR A 448 -21.17 -0.57 -22.73
CA THR A 448 -21.89 -1.62 -22.00
C THR A 448 -21.76 -1.42 -20.50
N GLN A 449 -22.71 -1.95 -19.73
CA GLN A 449 -22.65 -1.94 -18.27
C GLN A 449 -21.35 -2.57 -17.74
N GLU A 450 -20.95 -3.70 -18.33
CA GLU A 450 -19.72 -4.40 -17.97
C GLU A 450 -18.47 -3.55 -18.23
N GLU A 451 -18.41 -2.86 -19.38
CA GLU A 451 -17.29 -1.98 -19.69
C GLU A 451 -17.18 -0.82 -18.70
N ARG A 452 -18.30 -0.21 -18.30
CA ARG A 452 -18.31 0.85 -17.29
C ARG A 452 -17.85 0.35 -15.92
N ALA A 453 -18.32 -0.83 -15.50
CA ALA A 453 -17.92 -1.44 -14.24
C ALA A 453 -16.42 -1.77 -14.21
N HIS A 454 -15.88 -2.31 -15.31
CA HIS A 454 -14.44 -2.58 -15.44
C HIS A 454 -13.62 -1.28 -15.44
N HIS A 455 -14.08 -0.24 -16.14
CA HIS A 455 -13.34 1.02 -16.15
C HIS A 455 -13.38 1.73 -14.78
N TYR A 456 -14.51 1.69 -14.06
CA TYR A 456 -14.60 2.14 -12.67
C TYR A 456 -13.56 1.45 -11.78
N ALA A 457 -13.52 0.12 -11.82
CA ALA A 457 -12.63 -0.68 -10.98
C ALA A 457 -11.13 -0.44 -11.29
N PHE A 458 -10.82 -0.20 -12.56
CA PHE A 458 -9.48 0.18 -12.98
C PHE A 458 -9.07 1.58 -12.47
N MET A 459 -9.99 2.54 -12.54
CA MET A 459 -9.73 3.94 -12.21
C MET A 459 -9.68 4.22 -10.70
N MET A 460 -10.22 3.34 -9.86
CA MET A 460 -10.33 3.54 -8.41
C MET A 460 -9.02 3.99 -7.76
N GLY A 461 -7.93 3.23 -7.95
CA GLY A 461 -6.63 3.58 -7.37
C GLY A 461 -6.07 4.92 -7.84
N ARG A 462 -6.36 5.34 -9.09
CA ARG A 462 -5.94 6.65 -9.60
C ARG A 462 -6.70 7.78 -8.94
N TYR A 463 -8.01 7.64 -8.75
CA TYR A 463 -8.82 8.64 -8.05
C TYR A 463 -8.50 8.71 -6.55
N MET A 464 -8.26 7.57 -5.91
CA MET A 464 -7.77 7.53 -4.53
C MET A 464 -6.43 8.28 -4.40
N SER A 465 -5.47 7.99 -5.27
CA SER A 465 -4.17 8.68 -5.30
C SER A 465 -4.30 10.17 -5.54
N ARG A 466 -5.18 10.59 -6.47
CA ARG A 466 -5.48 12.01 -6.74
C ARG A 466 -5.99 12.75 -5.50
N ILE A 467 -6.89 12.14 -4.73
CA ILE A 467 -7.40 12.72 -3.47
C ILE A 467 -6.25 12.90 -2.48
N VAL A 468 -5.42 11.86 -2.29
CA VAL A 468 -4.27 11.91 -1.38
C VAL A 468 -3.26 12.97 -1.82
N ASP A 469 -2.92 13.03 -3.10
CA ASP A 469 -1.95 14.00 -3.62
C ASP A 469 -2.45 15.45 -3.49
N LYS A 470 -3.75 15.69 -3.74
CA LYS A 470 -4.38 17.01 -3.51
C LYS A 470 -4.33 17.39 -2.03
N LEU A 471 -4.60 16.45 -1.13
CA LEU A 471 -4.50 16.66 0.32
C LEU A 471 -3.05 16.94 0.75
N CYS A 472 -2.08 16.12 0.33
CA CYS A 472 -0.68 16.26 0.68
C CYS A 472 -0.03 17.52 0.09
N ALA A 473 -0.52 18.00 -1.05
CA ALA A 473 -0.12 19.30 -1.59
C ALA A 473 -0.52 20.45 -0.64
N ALA A 474 -1.69 20.36 0.00
CA ALA A 474 -2.17 21.34 0.97
C ALA A 474 -1.63 21.12 2.39
N CYS A 475 -1.33 19.87 2.75
CA CYS A 475 -0.84 19.44 4.05
C CYS A 475 0.24 18.36 3.87
N PRO A 476 1.51 18.72 3.69
CA PRO A 476 2.60 17.75 3.51
C PRO A 476 2.78 16.78 4.68
N GLU A 477 2.24 17.14 5.85
CA GLU A 477 2.18 16.31 7.07
C GLU A 477 1.09 15.23 7.07
N ALA A 478 0.24 15.19 6.04
CA ALA A 478 -0.87 14.26 5.95
C ALA A 478 -0.38 12.82 5.75
N ILE A 479 -0.97 11.90 6.51
CA ILE A 479 -0.80 10.45 6.37
C ILE A 479 -2.16 9.86 6.04
N VAL A 480 -2.24 9.11 4.95
CA VAL A 480 -3.48 8.43 4.54
C VAL A 480 -3.26 6.92 4.53
N ASP A 481 -4.07 6.26 5.34
CA ASP A 481 -4.10 4.81 5.48
C ASP A 481 -5.40 4.31 4.87
N PHE A 482 -5.29 3.46 3.86
CA PHE A 482 -6.43 2.81 3.25
C PHE A 482 -6.65 1.44 3.89
N ASP A 483 -7.81 1.29 4.50
CA ASP A 483 -8.29 0.03 5.07
C ASP A 483 -8.54 -1.02 3.99
N VAL A 484 -7.78 -2.11 4.11
CA VAL A 484 -7.87 -3.27 3.23
C VAL A 484 -8.11 -4.52 4.06
N THR A 485 -8.96 -4.44 5.10
CA THR A 485 -9.14 -5.58 6.01
C THR A 485 -10.05 -6.69 5.47
N GLU A 486 -10.63 -6.50 4.30
CA GLU A 486 -11.45 -7.49 3.60
C GLU A 486 -10.99 -7.72 2.16
N GLY A 487 -11.55 -8.76 1.52
CA GLY A 487 -11.44 -8.98 0.08
C GLY A 487 -12.12 -7.88 -0.75
N GLU A 488 -11.90 -7.90 -2.07
CA GLU A 488 -12.47 -6.95 -3.05
C GLU A 488 -12.02 -5.47 -2.89
N ARG A 489 -11.02 -5.22 -2.04
CA ARG A 489 -10.38 -3.92 -1.83
C ARG A 489 -9.32 -3.66 -2.90
N TYR A 490 -8.99 -2.40 -3.19
CA TYR A 490 -7.93 -2.09 -4.16
C TYR A 490 -6.52 -2.34 -3.58
N VAL A 491 -5.97 -3.54 -3.76
CA VAL A 491 -4.64 -3.92 -3.23
C VAL A 491 -3.64 -4.17 -4.35
N GLY A 492 -2.49 -3.50 -4.30
CA GLY A 492 -1.41 -3.65 -5.28
C GLY A 492 -0.36 -2.55 -5.09
N LEU A 493 0.39 -2.23 -6.15
CA LEU A 493 1.38 -1.14 -6.09
C LEU A 493 0.76 0.26 -6.29
N GLY A 494 -0.46 0.34 -6.84
CA GLY A 494 -1.09 1.60 -7.23
C GLY A 494 -1.22 2.61 -6.09
N PHE A 495 -1.87 2.23 -4.99
CA PHE A 495 -2.12 3.15 -3.88
C PHE A 495 -0.86 3.47 -3.06
N LEU A 496 0.13 2.55 -3.04
CA LEU A 496 1.42 2.78 -2.38
C LEU A 496 2.20 3.95 -2.97
N SER A 497 1.88 4.41 -4.18
CA SER A 497 2.48 5.63 -4.74
C SER A 497 2.14 6.89 -3.95
N SER A 498 1.06 6.87 -3.15
CA SER A 498 0.52 8.07 -2.49
C SER A 498 0.31 7.89 -0.98
N GLY A 499 -0.14 6.72 -0.55
CA GLY A 499 -0.46 6.41 0.84
C GLY A 499 0.12 5.08 1.30
N LYS A 500 -0.50 4.49 2.32
CA LYS A 500 -0.16 3.15 2.84
C LYS A 500 -1.42 2.35 3.17
N TYR A 501 -1.26 1.06 3.41
CA TYR A 501 -2.36 0.15 3.72
C TYR A 501 -2.53 -0.04 5.22
N PHE A 502 -3.79 -0.11 5.65
CA PHE A 502 -4.18 -0.65 6.94
C PHE A 502 -4.65 -2.07 6.70
N LEU A 503 -3.79 -3.03 7.03
CA LEU A 503 -3.90 -4.41 6.56
C LEU A 503 -4.79 -5.29 7.43
N ILE A 504 -4.73 -5.11 8.75
CA ILE A 504 -5.53 -5.90 9.71
C ILE A 504 -6.01 -4.99 10.84
N ASN A 505 -7.31 -4.70 10.85
CA ASN A 505 -8.02 -4.04 11.94
C ASN A 505 -8.80 -5.12 12.71
N ASN A 506 -9.74 -5.78 12.04
CA ASN A 506 -10.64 -6.82 12.53
C ASN A 506 -10.05 -8.20 12.21
N GLY A 507 -10.61 -9.24 12.83
CA GLY A 507 -10.32 -10.63 12.46
C GLY A 507 -11.40 -11.22 11.57
N PRO A 508 -11.27 -12.51 11.22
CA PRO A 508 -12.29 -13.17 10.42
C PRO A 508 -13.62 -13.14 11.18
N TYR A 509 -14.64 -12.54 10.56
CA TYR A 509 -16.02 -12.63 11.04
C TYR A 509 -16.66 -13.99 10.71
N TYR A 510 -15.91 -14.86 10.03
CA TYR A 510 -16.33 -16.20 9.65
C TYR A 510 -15.95 -17.24 10.72
N GLN A 511 -16.78 -18.26 10.86
CA GLN A 511 -16.52 -19.42 11.73
C GLN A 511 -15.50 -20.40 11.11
N ASN A 512 -14.39 -19.91 10.57
CA ASN A 512 -13.41 -20.73 9.83
C ASN A 512 -12.44 -21.52 10.73
N TYR A 513 -12.54 -21.38 12.05
CA TYR A 513 -11.69 -22.06 13.04
C TYR A 513 -12.46 -23.08 13.92
N ASP A 514 -13.67 -23.48 13.55
CA ASP A 514 -14.52 -24.41 14.32
C ASP A 514 -14.61 -24.04 15.82
N LEU A 515 -14.74 -22.73 16.09
CA LEU A 515 -14.75 -22.22 17.46
C LEU A 515 -16.05 -22.66 18.15
N PRO A 516 -15.99 -23.23 19.37
CA PRO A 516 -17.17 -23.43 20.20
C PRO A 516 -17.61 -22.08 20.77
N GLY A 517 -18.15 -21.20 19.91
CA GLY A 517 -18.68 -19.90 20.30
C GLY A 517 -20.09 -20.02 20.87
N ASP A 518 -20.40 -19.20 21.88
CA ASP A 518 -21.78 -18.99 22.32
C ASP A 518 -22.54 -18.29 21.20
N LEU A 519 -23.28 -19.05 20.39
CA LEU A 519 -24.06 -18.55 19.24
C LEU A 519 -25.13 -17.52 19.61
N ASN A 520 -25.35 -17.26 20.91
CA ASN A 520 -26.39 -16.36 21.39
C ASN A 520 -26.08 -14.87 21.23
N ASP A 521 -24.82 -14.46 21.03
CA ASP A 521 -24.46 -13.04 20.86
C ASP A 521 -23.92 -12.65 19.48
N GLY A 522 -23.80 -13.63 18.58
CA GLY A 522 -23.51 -13.43 17.15
C GLY A 522 -22.12 -12.91 16.82
N ASN A 523 -21.18 -12.82 17.79
CA ASN A 523 -19.82 -12.37 17.51
C ASN A 523 -18.82 -13.54 17.48
N GLY A 524 -18.39 -13.92 16.27
CA GLY A 524 -17.39 -14.97 16.03
C GLY A 524 -15.96 -14.47 15.85
N ASN A 525 -15.69 -13.17 16.01
CA ASN A 525 -14.39 -12.60 15.66
C ASN A 525 -13.32 -12.94 16.71
N ILE A 526 -12.43 -13.89 16.38
CA ILE A 526 -11.35 -14.33 17.27
C ILE A 526 -10.40 -13.22 17.68
N PHE A 527 -10.26 -12.20 16.85
CA PHE A 527 -9.31 -11.14 17.13
C PHE A 527 -9.83 -10.15 18.14
N PHE A 528 -11.05 -10.25 18.65
CA PHE A 528 -11.46 -9.36 19.74
C PHE A 528 -10.99 -9.88 21.11
N TYR A 529 -10.81 -11.18 21.27
CA TYR A 529 -10.39 -11.75 22.55
C TYR A 529 -8.90 -11.48 22.84
N PRO A 530 -8.52 -11.11 24.09
CA PRO A 530 -7.12 -10.95 24.46
C PRO A 530 -6.38 -12.29 24.37
N GLY A 531 -5.13 -12.27 23.93
CA GLY A 531 -4.31 -13.47 23.85
C GLY A 531 -3.23 -13.42 22.76
N PRO A 532 -2.39 -14.46 22.68
CA PRO A 532 -1.27 -14.52 21.75
C PRO A 532 -1.70 -14.74 20.28
N ALA A 533 -2.92 -15.23 20.04
CA ALA A 533 -3.41 -15.62 18.71
C ALA A 533 -3.36 -14.47 17.69
N ARG A 534 -3.76 -13.26 18.10
CA ARG A 534 -3.66 -12.08 17.25
C ARG A 534 -2.20 -11.81 16.86
N GLY A 535 -1.29 -11.86 17.83
CA GLY A 535 0.14 -11.68 17.59
C GLY A 535 0.70 -12.69 16.58
N TRP A 536 0.29 -13.95 16.65
CA TRP A 536 0.69 -14.98 15.67
C TRP A 536 0.17 -14.65 14.27
N ILE A 537 -1.13 -14.43 14.12
CA ILE A 537 -1.74 -14.33 12.79
C ILE A 537 -1.28 -13.04 12.09
N THR A 538 -1.18 -11.92 12.82
CA THR A 538 -0.71 -10.63 12.29
C THR A 538 0.80 -10.61 11.96
N ARG A 539 1.57 -11.64 12.30
CA ARG A 539 2.95 -11.82 11.80
C ARG A 539 3.04 -12.48 10.44
N THR A 540 2.00 -13.18 10.00
CA THR A 540 1.94 -13.82 8.67
C THR A 540 2.26 -12.83 7.53
N PRO A 541 1.67 -11.61 7.48
CA PRO A 541 1.97 -10.67 6.41
C PRO A 541 3.35 -9.99 6.49
N LEU A 542 4.18 -10.24 7.51
CA LEU A 542 5.55 -9.72 7.53
C LEU A 542 6.41 -10.26 6.38
N ASN A 543 5.98 -11.35 5.72
CA ASN A 543 6.65 -11.83 4.52
C ASN A 543 6.61 -10.83 3.35
N LEU A 544 5.68 -9.87 3.34
CA LEU A 544 5.64 -8.75 2.39
C LEU A 544 6.90 -7.88 2.49
N ASP A 545 7.55 -7.82 3.66
CA ASP A 545 8.72 -6.98 3.94
C ASP A 545 9.92 -7.28 3.02
N LYS A 546 9.96 -8.45 2.36
CA LYS A 546 10.96 -8.75 1.33
C LYS A 546 10.95 -7.71 0.19
N TRP A 547 9.77 -7.35 -0.30
CA TRP A 547 9.60 -6.45 -1.45
C TRP A 547 9.04 -5.08 -1.07
N ILE A 548 8.19 -5.01 -0.06
CA ILE A 548 7.46 -3.81 0.34
C ILE A 548 7.63 -3.61 1.85
N PRO A 549 8.23 -2.51 2.32
CA PRO A 549 8.48 -2.29 3.75
C PRO A 549 7.22 -2.46 4.60
N SER A 550 7.32 -3.22 5.69
CA SER A 550 6.24 -3.50 6.64
C SER A 550 5.59 -2.24 7.24
N VAL A 551 6.31 -1.12 7.34
CA VAL A 551 5.75 0.19 7.77
C VAL A 551 4.59 0.68 6.89
N LEU A 552 4.43 0.10 5.70
CA LEU A 552 3.35 0.41 4.75
C LEU A 552 2.13 -0.49 4.90
N TYR A 553 2.14 -1.41 5.86
CA TYR A 553 1.05 -2.31 6.19
C TYR A 553 0.74 -2.21 7.68
N LEU A 554 0.00 -1.18 8.07
CA LEU A 554 -0.38 -0.97 9.46
C LEU A 554 -1.25 -2.14 9.94
N THR A 555 -0.87 -2.75 11.04
CA THR A 555 -1.72 -3.69 11.79
C THR A 555 -1.68 -3.32 13.26
N HIS A 556 -2.74 -3.65 13.98
CA HIS A 556 -2.82 -3.28 15.38
C HIS A 556 -2.61 -4.46 16.33
N TYR A 557 -2.03 -4.19 17.51
CA TYR A 557 -1.75 -5.17 18.55
C TYR A 557 -2.37 -4.78 19.89
N TYR A 558 -2.61 -5.79 20.74
CA TYR A 558 -3.26 -5.59 22.02
C TYR A 558 -2.29 -5.17 23.13
N PRO A 559 -2.61 -4.13 23.91
CA PRO A 559 -1.90 -3.77 25.13
C PRO A 559 -2.39 -4.57 26.35
N ASP A 560 -3.32 -5.50 26.16
CA ASP A 560 -3.92 -6.32 27.21
C ASP A 560 -2.89 -7.17 27.96
N GLN A 561 -3.09 -7.28 29.26
CA GLN A 561 -2.32 -8.15 30.16
C GLN A 561 -2.65 -9.64 29.96
N PRO A 562 -1.82 -10.57 30.48
CA PRO A 562 -0.58 -10.40 31.25
C PRO A 562 0.60 -9.84 30.46
N SER A 563 1.69 -9.50 31.16
CA SER A 563 2.92 -8.94 30.58
C SER A 563 3.53 -9.80 29.46
N SER A 564 3.39 -11.11 29.52
CA SER A 564 3.84 -12.03 28.45
C SER A 564 3.10 -11.78 27.13
N HIS A 565 1.79 -11.49 27.16
CA HIS A 565 1.01 -11.12 25.97
C HIS A 565 1.42 -9.75 25.45
N GLN A 566 1.61 -8.78 26.34
CA GLN A 566 2.10 -7.45 25.99
C GLN A 566 3.45 -7.53 25.28
N LEU A 567 4.38 -8.36 25.78
CA LEU A 567 5.69 -8.53 25.18
C LEU A 567 5.61 -9.19 23.80
N ILE A 568 4.75 -10.19 23.59
CA ILE A 568 4.51 -10.77 22.26
C ILE A 568 3.99 -9.71 21.29
N SER A 569 3.01 -8.90 21.72
CA SER A 569 2.44 -7.80 20.94
C SER A 569 3.51 -6.75 20.58
N LEU A 570 4.28 -6.27 21.57
CA LEU A 570 5.35 -5.29 21.37
C LEU A 570 6.45 -5.81 20.45
N ALA A 571 6.94 -7.03 20.69
CA ALA A 571 8.01 -7.64 19.91
C ALA A 571 7.61 -7.85 18.45
N THR A 572 6.31 -7.93 18.18
CA THR A 572 5.75 -7.95 16.84
C THR A 572 5.59 -6.54 16.26
N LEU A 573 4.97 -5.63 17.02
CA LEU A 573 4.66 -4.26 16.61
C LEU A 573 5.88 -3.55 16.02
N ILE A 574 7.03 -3.67 16.69
CA ILE A 574 8.27 -3.00 16.34
C ILE A 574 8.91 -3.52 15.04
N LEU A 575 8.44 -4.64 14.48
CA LEU A 575 8.95 -5.16 13.20
C LEU A 575 8.46 -4.35 12.00
N GLY A 576 7.48 -3.44 12.20
CA GLY A 576 7.06 -2.45 11.21
C GLY A 576 5.55 -2.27 11.10
N HIS A 577 4.73 -3.08 11.76
CA HIS A 577 3.27 -2.94 11.68
C HIS A 577 2.69 -1.90 12.65
N ASN A 578 3.45 -1.44 13.65
CA ASN A 578 3.32 -0.16 14.37
C ASN A 578 1.98 0.29 15.01
N GLY A 579 0.91 -0.50 15.02
CA GLY A 579 -0.39 -0.10 15.59
C GLY A 579 -0.69 -0.71 16.97
N VAL A 580 -1.38 0.03 17.82
CA VAL A 580 -1.91 -0.43 19.12
C VAL A 580 -3.42 -0.24 19.16
N TRP A 581 -4.13 -1.26 19.60
CA TRP A 581 -5.58 -1.27 19.66
C TRP A 581 -6.04 -1.98 20.91
N GLY A 582 -7.08 -1.52 21.58
CA GLY A 582 -7.54 -2.12 22.84
C GLY A 582 -8.13 -1.10 23.82
N ASP A 583 -8.45 -1.58 25.01
CA ASP A 583 -8.95 -0.77 26.12
C ASP A 583 -7.78 -0.29 27.00
N LEU A 584 -7.30 0.93 26.74
CA LEU A 584 -6.19 1.52 27.49
C LEU A 584 -6.53 1.80 28.96
N SER A 585 -7.82 1.87 29.34
CA SER A 585 -8.21 2.10 30.73
C SER A 585 -7.94 0.89 31.63
N THR A 586 -7.82 -0.30 31.03
CA THR A 586 -7.53 -1.56 31.73
C THR A 586 -6.05 -1.89 31.83
N VAL A 587 -5.19 -1.13 31.16
CA VAL A 587 -3.74 -1.34 31.19
C VAL A 587 -3.19 -0.72 32.47
N SER A 588 -2.57 -1.54 33.32
CA SER A 588 -1.93 -1.06 34.55
C SER A 588 -0.81 -0.05 34.28
N ASP A 589 -0.51 0.81 35.25
CA ASP A 589 0.65 1.72 35.20
C ASP A 589 1.96 1.02 34.86
N GLU A 590 2.26 -0.10 35.52
CA GLU A 590 3.47 -0.90 35.25
C GLU A 590 3.50 -1.40 33.79
N GLY A 591 2.36 -1.83 33.27
CA GLY A 591 2.21 -2.24 31.87
C GLY A 591 2.49 -1.09 30.88
N LEU A 592 1.97 0.11 31.15
CA LEU A 592 2.23 1.30 30.33
C LEU A 592 3.72 1.67 30.38
N ASP A 593 4.32 1.67 31.56
CA ASP A 593 5.74 2.02 31.75
C ASP A 593 6.66 0.99 31.07
N ASN A 594 6.33 -0.31 31.14
CA ASN A 594 7.06 -1.38 30.43
C ASN A 594 6.96 -1.25 28.91
N MET A 595 5.78 -0.94 28.37
CA MET A 595 5.63 -0.67 26.94
C MET A 595 6.45 0.54 26.51
N ASN A 596 6.37 1.64 27.27
CA ASN A 596 7.15 2.84 27.00
C ASN A 596 8.65 2.55 26.95
N PHE A 597 9.16 1.79 27.93
CA PHE A 597 10.56 1.42 27.99
C PHE A 597 11.05 0.69 26.74
N ILE A 598 10.24 -0.22 26.17
CA ILE A 598 10.58 -0.93 24.93
C ILE A 598 10.45 -0.01 23.72
N LEU A 599 9.36 0.76 23.64
CA LEU A 599 9.10 1.67 22.52
C LEU A 599 10.11 2.83 22.45
N ASP A 600 10.66 3.28 23.58
CA ASP A 600 11.78 4.23 23.62
C ASP A 600 13.02 3.67 22.92
N LYS A 601 13.39 2.41 23.21
CA LYS A 601 14.51 1.74 22.52
C LYS A 601 14.24 1.59 21.04
N TYR A 602 13.03 1.15 20.68
CA TYR A 602 12.62 1.08 19.28
C TYR A 602 12.80 2.43 18.58
N LYS A 603 12.32 3.54 19.17
CA LYS A 603 12.40 4.87 18.57
C LYS A 603 13.83 5.31 18.25
N LYS A 604 14.83 4.87 19.03
CA LYS A 604 16.24 5.19 18.78
C LYS A 604 16.82 4.52 17.53
N VAL A 605 16.25 3.40 17.09
CA VAL A 605 16.73 2.60 15.95
C VAL A 605 15.63 2.30 14.91
N ARG A 606 14.46 2.93 15.01
CA ARG A 606 13.30 2.61 14.15
C ARG A 606 13.55 2.85 12.67
N ASP A 607 14.39 3.83 12.34
CA ASP A 607 14.74 4.12 10.95
C ASP A 607 15.68 3.02 10.43
N ASP A 608 16.64 2.56 11.24
CA ASP A 608 17.48 1.40 10.93
C ASP A 608 16.61 0.13 10.73
N ILE A 609 15.68 -0.15 11.63
CA ILE A 609 14.74 -1.28 11.55
C ILE A 609 13.84 -1.17 10.31
N THR A 610 13.35 0.02 9.99
CA THR A 610 12.49 0.26 8.83
C THR A 610 13.26 0.05 7.52
N SER A 611 14.50 0.52 7.45
CA SER A 611 15.37 0.35 6.28
C SER A 611 15.91 -1.08 6.13
N ALA A 612 16.04 -1.84 7.22
CA ALA A 612 16.53 -3.21 7.19
C ALA A 612 15.55 -4.19 6.54
N THR A 613 16.08 -5.07 5.68
CA THR A 613 15.37 -6.24 5.17
C THR A 613 15.13 -7.25 6.27
N LEU A 614 13.88 -7.69 6.43
CA LEU A 614 13.51 -8.71 7.42
C LEU A 614 14.08 -10.09 7.06
N LYS A 615 14.77 -10.73 8.01
CA LYS A 615 15.18 -12.13 7.94
C LYS A 615 14.35 -12.96 8.91
N LEU A 616 13.76 -14.04 8.43
CA LEU A 616 12.93 -14.96 9.22
C LEU A 616 13.62 -16.32 9.33
N THR A 617 13.79 -16.81 10.56
CA THR A 617 14.16 -18.20 10.86
C THR A 617 12.99 -18.89 11.55
N GLY A 618 12.62 -20.08 11.05
CA GLY A 618 11.46 -20.83 11.52
C GLY A 618 10.17 -20.48 10.77
N THR A 619 9.03 -20.80 11.38
CA THR A 619 7.70 -20.57 10.82
C THR A 619 6.87 -19.77 11.81
N VAL A 620 5.95 -18.94 11.34
CA VAL A 620 5.00 -18.20 12.19
C VAL A 620 4.27 -19.15 13.16
N GLY A 621 4.31 -18.85 14.46
CA GLY A 621 3.77 -19.70 15.52
C GLY A 621 4.64 -20.92 15.89
N GLY A 622 5.81 -21.07 15.27
CA GLY A 622 6.77 -22.15 15.51
C GLY A 622 7.63 -21.95 16.77
N SER A 623 8.53 -22.90 17.03
CA SER A 623 9.51 -22.83 18.12
C SER A 623 10.87 -23.35 17.64
N PRO A 624 11.84 -22.47 17.30
CA PRO A 624 11.77 -21.02 17.40
C PRO A 624 11.11 -20.36 16.17
N GLU A 625 10.59 -19.15 16.36
CA GLU A 625 10.22 -18.19 15.32
C GLU A 625 11.03 -16.92 15.58
N ILE A 626 11.95 -16.55 14.69
CA ILE A 626 12.94 -15.48 14.92
C ILE A 626 12.94 -14.50 13.76
N TYR A 627 12.90 -13.22 14.08
CA TYR A 627 12.97 -12.11 13.13
C TYR A 627 14.19 -11.25 13.41
N GLU A 628 15.01 -11.02 12.39
CA GLU A 628 16.10 -10.03 12.41
C GLU A 628 15.76 -8.86 11.49
N LYS A 629 15.84 -7.64 12.04
CA LYS A 629 15.83 -6.39 11.28
C LYS A 629 17.00 -5.52 11.73
N ILE A 630 18.15 -5.76 11.12
CA ILE A 630 19.41 -5.06 11.39
C ILE A 630 19.85 -4.33 10.13
N ASN A 631 20.09 -3.04 10.25
CA ASN A 631 20.56 -2.22 9.14
C ASN A 631 22.00 -2.62 8.78
N ALA A 632 22.23 -2.91 7.50
CA ALA A 632 23.51 -3.42 7.02
C ALA A 632 24.67 -2.42 7.17
N ASP A 633 24.38 -1.12 7.12
CA ASP A 633 25.38 -0.06 7.14
C ASP A 633 25.76 0.35 8.57
N THR A 634 24.80 0.30 9.49
CA THR A 634 24.98 0.76 10.87
C THR A 634 25.16 -0.37 11.88
N GLY A 635 24.74 -1.59 11.53
CA GLY A 635 24.62 -2.72 12.46
C GLY A 635 23.59 -2.50 13.57
N ARG A 636 22.77 -1.44 13.49
CA ARG A 636 21.75 -1.10 14.49
C ARG A 636 20.43 -1.78 14.12
N GLY A 637 19.63 -2.11 15.12
CA GLY A 637 18.32 -2.72 14.88
C GLY A 637 17.88 -3.66 16.00
N VAL A 638 17.10 -4.67 15.63
CA VAL A 638 16.47 -5.59 16.59
C VAL A 638 16.46 -7.03 16.10
N VAL A 639 16.54 -7.96 17.05
CA VAL A 639 16.15 -9.36 16.89
C VAL A 639 14.98 -9.66 17.83
N SER A 640 13.85 -10.14 17.27
CA SER A 640 12.67 -10.60 17.99
C SER A 640 12.58 -12.12 17.92
N LEU A 641 12.59 -12.80 19.07
CA LEU A 641 12.50 -14.25 19.16
C LEU A 641 11.17 -14.65 19.82
N PHE A 642 10.51 -15.65 19.28
CA PHE A 642 9.28 -16.22 19.81
C PHE A 642 9.42 -17.74 19.95
N ALA A 643 8.84 -18.29 21.01
CA ALA A 643 8.70 -19.73 21.18
C ALA A 643 7.42 -20.03 21.95
N GLY A 644 6.74 -21.11 21.57
CA GLY A 644 5.62 -21.69 22.31
C GLY A 644 6.02 -22.82 23.24
N SER A 645 7.20 -23.43 23.02
CA SER A 645 7.72 -24.51 23.86
C SER A 645 8.85 -24.02 24.77
N PRO A 646 8.93 -24.50 26.03
CA PRO A 646 10.08 -24.23 26.89
C PRO A 646 11.36 -24.82 26.31
N GLY A 647 12.48 -24.11 26.49
CA GLY A 647 13.78 -24.53 25.98
C GLY A 647 14.73 -23.36 25.80
N THR A 648 15.97 -23.67 25.41
CA THR A 648 16.95 -22.67 24.98
C THR A 648 17.08 -22.72 23.48
N TYR A 649 16.88 -21.56 22.84
CA TYR A 649 16.99 -21.42 21.39
C TYR A 649 18.14 -20.47 21.07
N SER A 650 18.99 -20.88 20.14
CA SER A 650 20.16 -20.12 19.72
C SER A 650 19.96 -19.55 18.33
N TYR A 651 20.43 -18.32 18.13
CA TYR A 651 20.45 -17.64 16.84
C TYR A 651 21.79 -16.92 16.66
N ILE A 652 22.30 -16.88 15.44
CA ILE A 652 23.45 -16.06 15.06
C ILE A 652 22.95 -15.07 14.04
N THR A 653 23.26 -13.79 14.24
CA THR A 653 22.80 -12.75 13.32
C THR A 653 23.33 -12.98 11.91
N GLU A 654 22.57 -12.61 10.89
CA GLU A 654 22.99 -12.73 9.48
C GLU A 654 23.99 -11.64 9.09
N ARG A 655 24.14 -10.61 9.95
CA ARG A 655 25.03 -9.47 9.74
C ARG A 655 25.80 -9.11 11.03
N PRO A 656 26.97 -8.45 10.93
CA PRO A 656 27.63 -7.83 12.06
C PRO A 656 26.74 -6.77 12.69
N VAL A 657 26.85 -6.60 14.01
CA VAL A 657 25.94 -5.73 14.75
C VAL A 657 26.68 -4.71 15.61
N SER A 658 26.03 -3.57 15.83
CA SER A 658 26.42 -2.60 16.84
C SER A 658 26.35 -3.26 18.24
N PRO A 659 27.09 -2.74 19.25
CA PRO A 659 27.04 -3.29 20.59
C PRO A 659 25.61 -3.40 21.15
N ILE A 660 25.34 -4.50 21.83
CA ILE A 660 24.08 -4.72 22.54
C ILE A 660 23.96 -3.70 23.66
N ARG A 661 22.76 -3.14 23.75
CA ARG A 661 22.40 -2.21 24.83
C ARG A 661 21.16 -2.64 25.60
N TYR A 662 20.38 -3.57 25.04
CA TYR A 662 19.29 -4.22 25.75
C TYR A 662 19.07 -5.64 25.25
N ALA A 663 18.85 -6.55 26.19
CA ALA A 663 18.33 -7.89 25.97
C ALA A 663 17.24 -8.16 27.01
N SER A 664 16.20 -8.90 26.64
CA SER A 664 15.22 -9.44 27.58
C SER A 664 15.88 -10.31 28.65
N GLU A 665 15.23 -10.44 29.81
CA GLU A 665 15.66 -11.39 30.84
C GLU A 665 15.72 -12.82 30.28
N GLY A 666 16.75 -13.60 30.63
CA GLY A 666 16.94 -14.96 30.12
C GLY A 666 17.63 -15.03 28.74
N VAL A 667 18.08 -13.89 28.20
CA VAL A 667 18.87 -13.84 26.97
C VAL A 667 20.34 -13.56 27.26
N THR A 668 21.23 -14.39 26.72
CA THR A 668 22.68 -14.16 26.71
C THR A 668 23.13 -13.82 25.29
N VAL A 669 23.96 -12.80 25.15
CA VAL A 669 24.52 -12.39 23.85
C VAL A 669 26.04 -12.39 23.92
N THR A 670 26.66 -13.04 22.95
CA THR A 670 28.11 -13.11 22.76
C THR A 670 28.47 -12.71 21.34
N TYR A 671 29.72 -12.32 21.12
CA TYR A 671 30.22 -11.86 19.83
C TYR A 671 31.34 -12.74 19.34
N ASP A 672 31.37 -13.01 18.03
CA ASP A 672 32.56 -13.56 17.40
C ASP A 672 33.57 -12.45 17.03
N GLN A 673 34.65 -12.84 16.36
CA GLN A 673 35.73 -11.93 15.98
C GLN A 673 35.34 -10.98 14.84
N ASP A 674 34.31 -11.35 14.06
CA ASP A 674 33.84 -10.63 12.88
C ASP A 674 32.64 -9.70 13.20
N GLY A 675 32.20 -9.68 14.47
CA GLY A 675 31.17 -8.78 14.98
C GLY A 675 29.74 -9.33 14.89
N TYR A 676 29.57 -10.61 14.56
CA TYR A 676 28.27 -11.28 14.59
C TYR A 676 27.86 -11.59 16.02
N ALA A 677 26.58 -11.44 16.33
CA ALA A 677 26.05 -11.74 17.65
C ALA A 677 25.44 -13.15 17.68
N ARG A 678 25.92 -13.99 18.60
CA ARG A 678 25.25 -15.20 19.03
C ARG A 678 24.32 -14.86 20.19
N ILE A 679 23.04 -15.15 20.00
CA ILE A 679 21.95 -14.94 20.96
C ILE A 679 21.48 -16.31 21.45
N ASP A 680 21.59 -16.59 22.74
CA ASP A 680 21.02 -17.77 23.40
C ASP A 680 19.87 -17.31 24.32
N ALA A 681 18.64 -17.70 23.99
CA ALA A 681 17.44 -17.25 24.70
C ALA A 681 16.72 -18.42 25.41
N GLU A 682 16.57 -18.30 26.73
CA GLU A 682 15.83 -19.25 27.57
C GLU A 682 14.34 -18.89 27.63
N PHE A 683 13.48 -19.81 27.16
CA PHE A 683 12.03 -19.73 27.31
C PHE A 683 11.58 -20.73 28.37
N ARG A 684 10.90 -20.22 29.41
CA ARG A 684 10.27 -21.06 30.45
C ARG A 684 8.83 -21.40 30.14
N GLU A 685 8.19 -20.55 29.35
CA GLU A 685 6.83 -20.68 28.85
C GLU A 685 6.74 -20.00 27.48
N MET A 686 5.56 -20.04 26.89
CA MET A 686 5.28 -19.32 25.65
C MET A 686 5.49 -17.82 25.84
N GLY A 687 6.28 -17.20 24.96
CA GLY A 687 6.60 -15.79 25.10
C GLY A 687 7.38 -15.22 23.92
N ALA A 688 7.94 -14.04 24.15
CA ALA A 688 8.83 -13.37 23.22
C ALA A 688 10.06 -12.83 23.96
N HIS A 689 11.18 -12.73 23.25
CA HIS A 689 12.41 -12.11 23.69
C HIS A 689 12.88 -11.07 22.66
N LEU A 690 13.53 -10.02 23.15
CA LEU A 690 13.99 -8.89 22.35
C LEU A 690 15.47 -8.63 22.60
N VAL A 691 16.21 -8.33 21.54
CA VAL A 691 17.59 -7.87 21.60
C VAL A 691 17.73 -6.64 20.73
N PHE A 692 18.08 -5.50 21.33
CA PHE A 692 18.32 -4.24 20.62
C PHE A 692 19.82 -3.93 20.53
N PHE A 693 20.25 -3.55 19.33
CA PHE A 693 21.62 -3.16 19.00
C PHE A 693 21.67 -1.67 18.66
N GLY A 694 22.59 -0.93 19.29
CA GLY A 694 22.84 0.49 18.97
C GLY A 694 21.77 1.51 19.42
N VAL A 695 21.09 1.26 20.54
CA VAL A 695 20.05 2.14 21.13
C VAL A 695 20.60 3.18 22.15
N GLU A 696 21.75 3.78 21.84
CA GLU A 696 22.35 4.84 22.67
C GLU A 696 21.48 6.09 22.75
#